data_AF-A0A553RL14-F1
#
_entry.id   AF-A0A553RL14-F1
#
_cell.length_a   1.000
_cell.length_b   1.000
_cell.length_c   1.000
_cell.angle_alpha   90.00
_cell.angle_beta   90.00
_cell.angle_gamma   90.00
#
_symmetry.space_group_name_H-M   'P 1'
#
loop_
_entity.id
_entity.type
_entity.pdbx_description
1 polymer ?
#
loop_
_entity_poly.entity_id
_entity_poly.type
_entity_poly.pdbx_seq_one_letter_code
_entity_poly.pdbx_strand_id
1 'polypeptide(L)'
;MAQALVLLASLLVFGNVAQCSFSPTIIVDMAKVLMDNYCSPEKLTGMEEAIAAASSNTEILSITDPVMLAAVLTDGVKTTFSDSRVKVSYEPGFVPPAAPAMPDIPPEQVAAMIKSTAKVEVLDGNIGYLKIQHIIGEEMAQKVGPLLIEFIWDKILPTSGLILDFRYTASGELSGIPYIVSYFTNPDPLIHIDSVYDRASDLTVELWSMPTLLGQRYGTSKPLIILTSKNTLGIAEDVAYCLKNLKRATIVGENTAGGTVKMSKIKVGDTDFYVTVPVAKSINPITGKSWEVDGVAADIDVAAEDALDVALSIIKLRTQIPALAQDAAALVADNYAFANIADRVAEELKSVVENGEYNLISTKEQLEAKLSEDLQQLSGDKCLKTTTNTPALPPMNPTPEMFIELVKVTFQTDVLENNIGYLRFDMFGDFEHVAAIAQIIVEHVWNKVVDTDAMIIDLRNNLGGQTSSISGLCSYFFDGDKQIVLDRIYDRPSNTTKDLLTLSELTGRRYGSKKTVIILTSGATSGAAEEFVFIMKRLGRAMIIGEPTRGGCHPPETFRVGESDMFLSIPIHHSDNAHGASWEGAGIAPHIPVSADAALNTAKGMKGGNLGEKKLTHFLLHMVRNLTPAPLLPARSQGSISSGSVCALRLHIKLIALYNTTFARFQEDLAPRPFFKSTQEETGACWIALFHETSFKGCEWPFASLMIGAFASARAEEDVEEERSCQGAFDLYFVLDNSVQSEFKEDHAPGYYTVWKAL
;
A
#
# COMPACT_ATOMS: atom_id res chain seq x y z
N MET A 1 62.28 -67.86 45.70
CA MET A 1 61.37 -68.76 44.97
C MET A 1 60.05 -68.80 45.72
N ALA A 2 58.93 -68.82 44.98
CA ALA A 2 57.55 -68.87 45.47
C ALA A 2 57.00 -67.60 46.15
N GLN A 3 56.70 -66.56 45.34
CA GLN A 3 55.56 -65.64 45.58
C GLN A 3 55.35 -64.59 44.48
N ALA A 4 56.24 -64.48 43.48
CA ALA A 4 56.09 -63.54 42.36
C ALA A 4 55.50 -64.16 41.07
N LEU A 5 54.94 -65.38 41.15
CA LEU A 5 54.42 -66.14 39.98
C LEU A 5 52.88 -66.20 39.90
N VAL A 6 52.17 -65.50 40.79
CA VAL A 6 50.70 -65.48 40.82
C VAL A 6 50.11 -64.17 40.27
N LEU A 7 50.92 -63.15 40.01
CA LEU A 7 50.47 -61.86 39.47
C LEU A 7 50.58 -61.71 37.94
N LEU A 8 51.16 -62.70 37.24
CA LEU A 8 51.20 -62.73 35.76
C LEU A 8 50.04 -63.51 35.13
N ALA A 9 49.21 -64.21 35.91
CA ALA A 9 48.08 -65.00 35.41
C ALA A 9 46.71 -64.29 35.56
N SER A 10 46.67 -63.12 36.20
CA SER A 10 45.45 -62.32 36.43
C SER A 10 45.38 -61.01 35.64
N LEU A 11 46.34 -60.75 34.74
CA LEU A 11 46.32 -59.63 33.79
C LEU A 11 45.93 -60.06 32.35
N LEU A 12 45.54 -61.31 32.16
CA LEU A 12 45.07 -61.87 30.89
C LEU A 12 43.54 -62.01 30.80
N VAL A 13 42.79 -61.46 31.77
CA VAL A 13 41.32 -61.46 31.77
C VAL A 13 40.85 -60.05 32.10
N PHE A 14 41.05 -59.10 31.18
CA PHE A 14 40.22 -57.90 30.92
C PHE A 14 40.85 -57.13 29.74
N GLY A 15 41.20 -57.88 28.68
CA GLY A 15 41.37 -57.31 27.35
C GLY A 15 40.11 -57.63 26.56
N ASN A 16 38.96 -57.07 26.95
CA ASN A 16 37.87 -56.95 26.00
C ASN A 16 38.34 -55.94 24.96
N VAL A 17 39.09 -56.43 23.98
CA VAL A 17 39.20 -55.78 22.68
C VAL A 17 37.77 -55.67 22.22
N ALA A 18 37.19 -54.46 22.29
CA ALA A 18 35.91 -54.18 21.68
C ALA A 18 36.07 -54.55 20.19
N GLN A 19 35.53 -55.70 19.79
CA GLN A 19 35.42 -56.07 18.39
C GLN A 19 34.44 -55.08 17.76
N CYS A 20 34.99 -53.97 17.24
CA CYS A 20 34.23 -53.08 16.36
C CYS A 20 33.78 -53.93 15.17
N SER A 21 32.47 -54.16 15.04
CA SER A 21 31.92 -54.94 13.93
C SER A 21 31.97 -54.18 12.60
N PHE A 22 32.16 -52.86 12.66
CA PHE A 22 32.31 -51.97 11.51
C PHE A 22 33.61 -51.16 11.63
N SER A 23 34.30 -50.98 10.51
CA SER A 23 35.49 -50.12 10.45
C SER A 23 35.07 -48.65 10.66
N PRO A 24 35.81 -47.83 11.44
CA PRO A 24 35.57 -46.39 11.53
C PRO A 24 35.53 -45.68 10.16
N THR A 25 36.17 -46.27 9.14
CA THR A 25 36.13 -45.77 7.76
C THR A 25 34.71 -45.66 7.20
N ILE A 26 33.75 -46.49 7.66
CA ILE A 26 32.38 -46.44 7.14
C ILE A 26 31.69 -45.09 7.42
N ILE A 27 31.98 -44.48 8.57
CA ILE A 27 31.44 -43.17 8.97
C ILE A 27 32.00 -42.09 8.04
N VAL A 28 33.30 -42.16 7.75
CA VAL A 28 33.99 -41.25 6.83
C VAL A 28 33.49 -41.41 5.40
N ASP A 29 33.26 -42.64 4.94
CA ASP A 29 32.76 -42.93 3.59
C ASP A 29 31.31 -42.43 3.41
N MET A 30 30.44 -42.65 4.40
CA MET A 30 29.07 -42.09 4.42
C MET A 30 29.09 -40.56 4.41
N ALA A 31 29.95 -39.96 5.24
CA ALA A 31 30.09 -38.53 5.32
C ALA A 31 30.58 -37.93 4.00
N LYS A 32 31.54 -38.57 3.33
CA LYS A 32 32.00 -38.18 2.01
C LYS A 32 30.85 -38.18 1.00
N VAL A 33 30.03 -39.24 0.98
CA VAL A 33 28.85 -39.30 0.11
C VAL A 33 27.90 -38.13 0.37
N LEU A 34 27.66 -37.78 1.64
CA LEU A 34 26.84 -36.63 1.99
C LEU A 34 27.44 -35.29 1.51
N MET A 35 28.71 -35.03 1.82
CA MET A 35 29.40 -33.77 1.48
C MET A 35 29.52 -33.54 -0.03
N ASP A 36 29.75 -34.62 -0.78
CA ASP A 36 29.94 -34.55 -2.23
C ASP A 36 28.59 -34.35 -2.98
N ASN A 37 27.45 -34.65 -2.35
CA ASN A 37 26.16 -34.71 -3.05
C ASN A 37 25.04 -33.84 -2.46
N TYR A 38 25.17 -33.30 -1.25
CA TYR A 38 24.11 -32.50 -0.63
C TYR A 38 23.91 -31.14 -1.33
N CYS A 39 22.68 -30.85 -1.77
CA CYS A 39 22.34 -29.66 -2.57
C CYS A 39 22.59 -28.30 -1.91
N SER A 40 22.88 -28.28 -0.61
CA SER A 40 23.15 -27.08 0.18
C SER A 40 24.48 -27.17 0.91
N PRO A 41 25.62 -27.17 0.21
CA PRO A 41 26.94 -27.24 0.84
C PRO A 41 27.18 -26.10 1.84
N GLU A 42 26.54 -24.94 1.63
CA GLU A 42 26.58 -23.80 2.55
C GLU A 42 26.03 -24.08 3.95
N LYS A 43 25.20 -25.13 4.12
CA LYS A 43 24.65 -25.55 5.41
C LYS A 43 25.52 -26.58 6.14
N LEU A 44 26.64 -26.99 5.55
CA LEU A 44 27.52 -28.04 6.10
C LEU A 44 28.66 -27.50 6.98
N THR A 45 28.61 -26.24 7.40
CA THR A 45 29.58 -25.70 8.37
C THR A 45 29.53 -26.51 9.68
N GLY A 46 30.70 -26.92 10.20
CA GLY A 46 30.79 -27.76 11.40
C GLY A 46 30.68 -29.28 11.12
N MET A 47 30.44 -29.67 9.86
CA MET A 47 30.26 -31.08 9.52
C MET A 47 31.57 -31.88 9.63
N GLU A 48 32.72 -31.31 9.25
CA GLU A 48 34.02 -31.98 9.37
C GLU A 48 34.34 -32.34 10.83
N GLU A 49 34.08 -31.43 11.76
CA GLU A 49 34.24 -31.64 13.20
C GLU A 49 33.27 -32.70 13.73
N ALA A 50 32.00 -32.65 13.28
CA ALA A 50 31.00 -33.65 13.64
C ALA A 50 31.38 -35.04 13.15
N ILE A 51 31.94 -35.16 11.93
CA ILE A 51 32.44 -36.42 11.36
C ILE A 51 33.62 -36.95 12.19
N ALA A 52 34.57 -36.09 12.54
CA ALA A 52 35.73 -36.47 13.35
C ALA A 52 35.31 -36.95 14.75
N ALA A 53 34.36 -36.24 15.38
CA ALA A 53 33.78 -36.62 16.67
C ALA A 53 33.03 -37.95 16.58
N ALA A 54 32.19 -38.15 15.55
CA ALA A 54 31.46 -39.40 15.35
C ALA A 54 32.40 -40.59 15.09
N SER A 55 33.49 -40.38 14.34
CA SER A 55 34.47 -41.42 14.01
C SER A 55 35.29 -41.91 15.20
N SER A 56 35.33 -41.12 16.29
CA SER A 56 36.05 -41.44 17.53
C SER A 56 35.12 -41.71 18.72
N ASN A 57 33.79 -41.60 18.52
CA ASN A 57 32.81 -41.82 19.57
C ASN A 57 32.69 -43.32 19.90
N THR A 58 33.10 -43.68 21.11
CA THR A 58 33.11 -45.08 21.58
C THR A 58 31.73 -45.70 21.66
N GLU A 59 30.67 -44.92 21.86
CA GLU A 59 29.30 -45.43 21.85
C GLU A 59 28.90 -45.85 20.44
N ILE A 60 29.18 -45.02 19.43
CA ILE A 60 28.92 -45.35 18.01
C ILE A 60 29.75 -46.57 17.58
N LEU A 61 31.03 -46.61 17.94
CA LEU A 61 31.93 -47.72 17.61
C LEU A 61 31.56 -49.04 18.32
N SER A 62 30.80 -48.98 19.41
CA SER A 62 30.29 -50.15 20.12
C SER A 62 29.04 -50.77 19.50
N ILE A 63 28.40 -50.09 18.53
CA ILE A 63 27.19 -50.58 17.85
C ILE A 63 27.58 -51.73 16.91
N THR A 64 26.93 -52.88 17.09
CA THR A 64 27.15 -54.09 16.28
C THR A 64 26.00 -54.40 15.33
N ASP A 65 24.81 -53.83 15.58
CA ASP A 65 23.65 -53.92 14.70
C ASP A 65 23.72 -52.84 13.61
N PRO A 66 23.81 -53.20 12.31
CA PRO A 66 23.92 -52.22 11.23
C PRO A 66 22.67 -51.34 11.07
N VAL A 67 21.49 -51.84 11.43
CA VAL A 67 20.25 -51.06 11.39
C VAL A 67 20.26 -50.00 12.49
N MET A 68 20.75 -50.37 13.68
CA MET A 68 20.94 -49.44 14.79
C MET A 68 21.98 -48.37 14.44
N LEU A 69 23.10 -48.75 13.79
CA LEU A 69 24.12 -47.80 13.36
C LEU A 69 23.54 -46.78 12.36
N ALA A 70 22.78 -47.24 11.36
CA ALA A 70 22.12 -46.37 10.39
C ALA A 70 21.14 -45.39 11.06
N ALA A 71 20.38 -45.85 12.07
CA ALA A 71 19.46 -44.99 12.83
C ALA A 71 20.21 -43.91 13.63
N VAL A 72 21.25 -44.30 14.38
CA VAL A 72 22.07 -43.35 15.16
C VAL A 72 22.74 -42.31 14.26
N LEU A 73 23.29 -42.71 13.12
CA LEU A 73 23.90 -41.77 12.18
C LEU A 73 22.86 -40.87 11.50
N THR A 74 21.67 -41.38 11.20
CA THR A 74 20.56 -40.56 10.69
C THR A 74 20.17 -39.48 11.69
N ASP A 75 20.01 -39.84 12.97
CA ASP A 75 19.62 -38.89 14.01
C ASP A 75 20.75 -37.88 14.28
N GLY A 76 22.01 -38.33 14.30
CA GLY A 76 23.17 -37.46 14.40
C GLY A 76 23.19 -36.40 13.30
N VAL A 77 23.06 -36.81 12.04
CA VAL A 77 23.02 -35.91 10.87
C VAL A 77 21.87 -34.90 10.96
N LYS A 78 20.67 -35.35 11.35
CA LYS A 78 19.51 -34.47 11.54
C LYS A 78 19.77 -33.40 12.60
N THR A 79 20.41 -33.76 13.72
CA THR A 79 20.73 -32.79 14.77
C THR A 79 21.81 -31.79 14.37
N THR A 80 22.67 -32.11 13.40
CA THR A 80 23.76 -31.24 12.98
C THR A 80 23.31 -30.08 12.07
N PHE A 81 22.45 -30.32 11.07
CA PHE A 81 22.03 -29.25 10.13
C PHE A 81 20.52 -29.23 9.81
N SER A 82 19.69 -29.96 10.58
CA SER A 82 18.22 -29.85 10.56
C SER A 82 17.55 -30.12 9.20
N ASP A 83 18.09 -31.03 8.38
CA ASP A 83 17.39 -31.54 7.18
C ASP A 83 16.86 -32.96 7.42
N SER A 84 15.54 -33.09 7.50
CA SER A 84 14.87 -34.37 7.75
C SER A 84 14.91 -35.34 6.58
N ARG A 85 15.25 -34.87 5.38
CA ARG A 85 15.31 -35.66 4.14
C ARG A 85 16.56 -36.52 4.06
N VAL A 86 17.61 -36.16 4.80
CA VAL A 86 18.87 -36.93 4.82
C VAL A 86 18.70 -38.14 5.73
N LYS A 87 19.02 -39.32 5.18
CA LYS A 87 18.86 -40.60 5.88
C LYS A 87 19.98 -41.57 5.53
N VAL A 88 20.51 -42.26 6.53
CA VAL A 88 21.35 -43.45 6.36
C VAL A 88 20.46 -44.69 6.51
N SER A 89 20.61 -45.67 5.62
CA SER A 89 19.91 -46.95 5.71
C SER A 89 20.85 -48.11 5.49
N TYR A 90 20.50 -49.27 6.06
CA TYR A 90 21.15 -50.55 5.80
C TYR A 90 20.15 -51.44 5.05
N GLU A 91 20.43 -51.76 3.79
CA GLU A 91 19.51 -52.42 2.86
C GLU A 91 20.22 -53.57 2.11
N PRO A 92 20.48 -54.71 2.78
CA PRO A 92 21.14 -55.85 2.16
C PRO A 92 20.28 -56.44 1.04
N GLY A 93 20.91 -56.67 -0.12
CA GLY A 93 20.21 -57.19 -1.30
C GLY A 93 19.29 -56.19 -2.00
N PHE A 94 19.38 -54.88 -1.69
CA PHE A 94 18.69 -53.85 -2.46
C PHE A 94 19.16 -53.86 -3.92
N VAL A 95 18.22 -54.05 -4.83
CA VAL A 95 18.41 -53.90 -6.27
C VAL A 95 17.56 -52.71 -6.70
N PRO A 96 18.15 -51.62 -7.21
CA PRO A 96 17.38 -50.52 -7.76
C PRO A 96 16.42 -51.03 -8.82
N PRO A 97 15.14 -50.62 -8.81
CA PRO A 97 14.22 -51.00 -9.87
C PRO A 97 14.77 -50.51 -11.21
N ALA A 98 15.12 -51.45 -12.08
CA ALA A 98 15.52 -51.12 -13.45
C ALA A 98 14.28 -50.63 -14.20
N ALA A 99 14.43 -49.53 -14.96
CA ALA A 99 13.36 -49.10 -15.86
C ALA A 99 13.03 -50.28 -16.80
N PRO A 100 11.74 -50.62 -16.97
CA PRO A 100 11.36 -51.70 -17.87
C PRO A 100 11.82 -51.38 -19.29
N ALA A 101 12.38 -52.37 -19.98
CA ALA A 101 12.67 -52.23 -21.40
C ALA A 101 11.35 -52.04 -22.16
N MET A 102 11.10 -50.82 -22.59
CA MET A 102 9.91 -50.47 -23.36
C MET A 102 10.23 -50.59 -24.85
N PRO A 103 9.37 -51.21 -25.67
CA PRO A 103 9.50 -51.11 -27.12
C PRO A 103 9.30 -49.65 -27.56
N ASP A 104 9.75 -49.30 -28.77
CA ASP A 104 9.46 -47.98 -29.35
C ASP A 104 7.94 -47.80 -29.45
N ILE A 105 7.40 -46.85 -28.69
CA ILE A 105 5.97 -46.53 -28.68
C ILE A 105 5.71 -45.43 -29.71
N PRO A 106 4.83 -45.65 -30.70
CA PRO A 106 4.47 -44.62 -31.67
C PRO A 106 3.89 -43.36 -31.02
N PRO A 107 4.14 -42.15 -31.57
CA PRO A 107 3.62 -40.89 -31.03
C PRO A 107 2.10 -40.88 -30.80
N GLU A 108 1.32 -41.57 -31.63
CA GLU A 108 -0.13 -41.65 -31.50
C GLU A 108 -0.58 -42.41 -30.24
N GLN A 109 0.14 -43.48 -29.89
CA GLN A 109 -0.13 -44.24 -28.67
C GLN A 109 0.27 -43.43 -27.43
N VAL A 110 1.39 -42.72 -27.49
CA VAL A 110 1.81 -41.85 -26.39
C VAL A 110 0.84 -40.68 -26.21
N ALA A 111 0.34 -40.09 -27.30
CA ALA A 111 -0.71 -39.09 -27.26
C ALA A 111 -2.00 -39.64 -26.62
N ALA A 112 -2.39 -40.88 -26.93
CA ALA A 112 -3.54 -41.53 -26.29
C ALA A 112 -3.33 -41.74 -24.77
N MET A 113 -2.10 -42.10 -24.35
CA MET A 113 -1.76 -42.18 -22.93
C MET A 113 -1.87 -40.83 -22.23
N ILE A 114 -1.36 -39.75 -22.83
CA ILE A 114 -1.47 -38.39 -22.27
C ILE A 114 -2.92 -37.93 -22.20
N LYS A 115 -3.74 -38.24 -23.22
CA LYS A 115 -5.19 -37.98 -23.18
C LYS A 115 -5.87 -38.68 -22.00
N SER A 116 -5.39 -39.84 -21.58
CA SER A 116 -5.92 -40.55 -20.40
C SER A 116 -5.45 -39.96 -19.06
N THR A 117 -4.35 -39.20 -19.04
CA THR A 117 -3.82 -38.54 -17.84
C THR A 117 -4.29 -37.09 -17.69
N ALA A 118 -5.03 -36.56 -18.67
CA ALA A 118 -5.64 -35.24 -18.63
C ALA A 118 -7.17 -35.29 -18.72
N LYS A 119 -7.86 -34.31 -18.12
CA LYS A 119 -9.31 -34.09 -18.34
C LYS A 119 -9.52 -32.65 -18.81
N VAL A 120 -10.23 -32.48 -19.92
CA VAL A 120 -10.47 -31.17 -20.57
C VAL A 120 -11.96 -30.85 -20.65
N GLU A 121 -12.38 -29.98 -19.74
CA GLU A 121 -13.68 -29.36 -19.51
C GLU A 121 -13.91 -28.00 -20.19
N VAL A 122 -15.11 -27.68 -20.69
CA VAL A 122 -15.59 -26.29 -20.68
C VAL A 122 -16.84 -26.27 -19.80
N LEU A 123 -16.72 -25.64 -18.64
CA LEU A 123 -17.75 -25.54 -17.61
C LEU A 123 -18.71 -24.38 -17.89
N ASP A 124 -19.83 -24.36 -17.16
CA ASP A 124 -20.82 -23.29 -17.21
C ASP A 124 -20.17 -21.91 -17.01
N GLY A 125 -20.59 -20.93 -17.82
CA GLY A 125 -19.98 -19.60 -17.86
C GLY A 125 -18.77 -19.48 -18.78
N ASN A 126 -18.57 -20.45 -19.68
CA ASN A 126 -17.44 -20.49 -20.63
C ASN A 126 -16.08 -20.55 -19.90
N ILE A 127 -15.97 -21.37 -18.85
CA ILE A 127 -14.76 -21.49 -18.03
C ILE A 127 -14.04 -22.79 -18.42
N GLY A 128 -12.79 -22.69 -18.85
CA GLY A 128 -11.95 -23.86 -19.14
C GLY A 128 -11.58 -24.60 -17.87
N TYR A 129 -11.58 -25.92 -17.92
CA TYR A 129 -11.08 -26.77 -16.85
C TYR A 129 -10.10 -27.78 -17.43
N LEU A 130 -8.87 -27.79 -16.92
CA LEU A 130 -7.81 -28.69 -17.35
C LEU A 130 -7.19 -29.37 -16.13
N LYS A 131 -7.54 -30.64 -15.93
CA LYS A 131 -6.87 -31.51 -14.95
C LYS A 131 -5.64 -32.13 -15.60
N ILE A 132 -4.50 -32.05 -14.93
CA ILE A 132 -3.24 -32.63 -15.40
C ILE A 132 -2.72 -33.59 -14.34
N GLN A 133 -2.66 -34.89 -14.58
CA GLN A 133 -2.14 -35.84 -13.57
C GLN A 133 -0.62 -36.02 -13.62
N HIS A 134 0.01 -35.63 -14.73
CA HIS A 134 1.46 -35.72 -14.93
C HIS A 134 1.96 -34.56 -15.80
N ILE A 135 3.01 -33.87 -15.35
CA ILE A 135 3.66 -32.80 -16.14
C ILE A 135 4.63 -33.44 -17.15
N ILE A 136 4.27 -33.42 -18.44
CA ILE A 136 5.11 -34.01 -19.49
C ILE A 136 6.38 -33.17 -19.72
N GLY A 137 7.52 -33.84 -19.97
CA GLY A 137 8.77 -33.16 -20.29
C GLY A 137 8.85 -32.60 -21.71
N GLU A 138 9.92 -31.85 -21.97
CA GLU A 138 10.18 -31.16 -23.24
C GLU A 138 10.14 -32.09 -24.46
N GLU A 139 10.88 -33.20 -24.43
CA GLU A 139 10.91 -34.13 -25.57
C GLU A 139 9.52 -34.64 -25.92
N MET A 140 8.72 -34.92 -24.88
CA MET A 140 7.36 -35.39 -25.05
C MET A 140 6.48 -34.27 -25.60
N ALA A 141 6.53 -33.08 -25.02
CA ALA A 141 5.79 -31.91 -25.49
C ALA A 141 6.08 -31.60 -26.97
N GLN A 142 7.33 -31.76 -27.43
CA GLN A 142 7.71 -31.55 -28.83
C GLN A 142 7.19 -32.66 -29.75
N LYS A 143 7.37 -33.94 -29.37
CA LYS A 143 7.01 -35.09 -30.23
C LYS A 143 5.50 -35.27 -30.38
N VAL A 144 4.73 -35.10 -29.31
CA VAL A 144 3.28 -35.36 -29.32
C VAL A 144 2.41 -34.12 -29.18
N GLY A 145 2.99 -32.95 -28.87
CA GLY A 145 2.27 -31.68 -28.81
C GLY A 145 1.35 -31.43 -30.01
N PRO A 146 1.80 -31.60 -31.27
CA PRO A 146 0.94 -31.42 -32.45
C PRO A 146 -0.32 -32.29 -32.46
N LEU A 147 -0.29 -33.47 -31.83
CA LEU A 147 -1.44 -34.38 -31.73
C LEU A 147 -2.40 -34.03 -30.57
N LEU A 148 -1.99 -33.11 -29.69
CA LEU A 148 -2.71 -32.72 -28.48
C LEU A 148 -3.31 -31.31 -28.58
N ILE A 149 -2.83 -30.44 -29.47
CA ILE A 149 -3.32 -29.05 -29.63
C ILE A 149 -4.83 -29.02 -29.85
N GLU A 150 -5.35 -29.72 -30.87
CA GLU A 150 -6.78 -29.72 -31.20
C GLU A 150 -7.64 -30.31 -30.06
N PHE A 151 -7.10 -31.32 -29.35
CA PHE A 151 -7.86 -32.05 -28.32
C PHE A 151 -7.91 -31.31 -26.98
N ILE A 152 -6.81 -30.67 -26.59
CA ILE A 152 -6.67 -30.02 -25.29
C ILE A 152 -6.77 -28.51 -25.45
N TRP A 153 -5.86 -27.93 -26.24
CA TRP A 153 -5.59 -26.51 -26.20
C TRP A 153 -6.64 -25.70 -26.94
N ASP A 154 -6.98 -26.08 -28.18
CA ASP A 154 -7.96 -25.35 -29.00
C ASP A 154 -9.36 -25.36 -28.38
N LYS A 155 -9.66 -26.40 -27.57
CA LYS A 155 -10.93 -26.51 -26.83
C LYS A 155 -11.05 -25.48 -25.70
N ILE A 156 -9.95 -25.18 -24.99
CA ILE A 156 -9.95 -24.23 -23.86
C ILE A 156 -9.51 -22.83 -24.27
N LEU A 157 -8.82 -22.65 -25.40
CA LEU A 157 -8.36 -21.35 -25.87
C LEU A 157 -9.46 -20.26 -25.92
N PRO A 158 -10.71 -20.52 -26.36
CA PRO A 158 -11.77 -19.50 -26.42
C PRO A 158 -12.47 -19.23 -25.07
N THR A 159 -12.09 -19.89 -23.98
CA THR A 159 -12.76 -19.71 -22.68
C THR A 159 -12.46 -18.33 -22.07
N SER A 160 -13.32 -17.86 -21.17
CA SER A 160 -13.19 -16.55 -20.49
C SER A 160 -12.20 -16.59 -19.33
N GLY A 161 -12.04 -17.74 -18.67
CA GLY A 161 -11.08 -18.02 -17.60
C GLY A 161 -10.72 -19.51 -17.59
N LEU A 162 -9.59 -19.88 -16.98
CA LEU A 162 -9.09 -21.25 -16.95
C LEU A 162 -8.78 -21.70 -15.52
N ILE A 163 -9.17 -22.93 -15.20
CA ILE A 163 -8.80 -23.64 -13.99
C ILE A 163 -7.84 -24.78 -14.35
N LEU A 164 -6.62 -24.74 -13.81
CA LEU A 164 -5.69 -25.87 -13.84
C LEU A 164 -5.86 -26.67 -12.54
N ASP A 165 -6.23 -27.94 -12.65
CA ASP A 165 -6.46 -28.78 -11.48
C ASP A 165 -5.24 -29.68 -11.20
N PHE A 166 -4.46 -29.29 -10.19
CA PHE A 166 -3.28 -30.01 -9.72
C PHE A 166 -3.51 -30.80 -8.43
N ARG A 167 -4.75 -30.87 -7.92
CA ARG A 167 -5.07 -31.54 -6.65
C ARG A 167 -4.64 -33.00 -6.57
N TYR A 168 -4.37 -33.64 -7.71
CA TYR A 168 -3.97 -35.05 -7.82
C TYR A 168 -2.66 -35.23 -8.60
N THR A 169 -1.90 -34.17 -8.82
CA THR A 169 -0.65 -34.20 -9.59
C THR A 169 0.52 -34.47 -8.65
N ALA A 170 1.10 -35.66 -8.76
CA ALA A 170 2.20 -36.09 -7.90
C ALA A 170 3.45 -36.53 -8.69
N SER A 171 3.49 -36.24 -9.99
CA SER A 171 4.60 -36.61 -10.86
C SER A 171 4.75 -35.64 -12.03
N GLY A 172 5.97 -35.52 -12.55
CA GLY A 172 6.25 -34.66 -13.68
C GLY A 172 7.75 -34.51 -13.95
N GLU A 173 8.07 -33.87 -15.08
CA GLU A 173 9.43 -33.61 -15.53
C GLU A 173 9.73 -32.11 -15.51
N LEU A 174 10.91 -31.74 -14.99
CA LEU A 174 11.34 -30.33 -14.83
C LEU A 174 11.32 -29.55 -16.16
N SER A 175 11.69 -30.20 -17.25
CA SER A 175 11.73 -29.60 -18.60
C SER A 175 10.33 -29.24 -19.15
N GLY A 176 9.26 -29.69 -18.51
CA GLY A 176 7.88 -29.34 -18.86
C GLY A 176 7.43 -27.95 -18.37
N ILE A 177 8.09 -27.40 -17.34
CA ILE A 177 7.69 -26.12 -16.72
C ILE A 177 7.69 -24.97 -17.75
N PRO A 178 8.75 -24.78 -18.56
CA PRO A 178 8.77 -23.76 -19.61
C PRO A 178 7.54 -23.79 -20.53
N TYR A 179 7.04 -24.97 -20.89
CA TYR A 179 5.88 -25.11 -21.78
C TYR A 179 4.62 -24.56 -21.12
N ILE A 180 4.32 -24.98 -19.89
CA ILE A 180 3.12 -24.53 -19.19
C ILE A 180 3.16 -23.03 -18.95
N VAL A 181 4.23 -22.52 -18.36
CA VAL A 181 4.33 -21.09 -18.01
C VAL A 181 4.23 -20.21 -19.26
N SER A 182 4.87 -20.62 -20.36
CA SER A 182 4.85 -19.84 -21.60
C SER A 182 3.44 -19.70 -22.17
N TYR A 183 2.56 -20.71 -22.13
CA TYR A 183 1.20 -20.53 -22.66
C TYR A 183 0.39 -19.43 -21.94
N PHE A 184 0.82 -19.02 -20.74
CA PHE A 184 0.14 -18.02 -19.91
C PHE A 184 0.85 -16.68 -19.81
N THR A 185 2.08 -16.53 -20.31
CA THR A 185 2.83 -15.27 -20.22
C THR A 185 2.99 -14.60 -21.58
N ASN A 186 3.43 -13.35 -21.59
CA ASN A 186 3.81 -12.67 -22.83
C ASN A 186 5.04 -13.34 -23.47
N PRO A 187 5.21 -13.27 -24.80
CA PRO A 187 6.40 -13.79 -25.47
C PRO A 187 7.67 -12.97 -25.19
N ASP A 188 7.51 -11.71 -24.78
CA ASP A 188 8.59 -10.78 -24.47
C ASP A 188 8.20 -9.86 -23.30
N PRO A 189 9.12 -9.51 -22.38
CA PRO A 189 10.47 -10.06 -22.24
C PRO A 189 10.45 -11.54 -21.82
N LEU A 190 11.53 -12.27 -22.09
CA LEU A 190 11.68 -13.63 -21.59
C LEU A 190 11.71 -13.63 -20.06
N ILE A 191 11.00 -14.58 -19.47
CA ILE A 191 10.90 -14.76 -18.02
C ILE A 191 11.88 -15.85 -17.61
N HIS A 192 12.76 -15.54 -16.66
CA HIS A 192 13.52 -16.54 -15.91
C HIS A 192 12.55 -17.17 -14.90
N ILE A 193 12.11 -18.39 -15.20
CA ILE A 193 11.04 -19.07 -14.47
C ILE A 193 11.59 -19.67 -13.18
N ASP A 194 12.67 -20.45 -13.29
CA ASP A 194 13.33 -21.07 -12.14
C ASP A 194 14.82 -21.35 -12.41
N SER A 195 15.61 -21.49 -11.36
CA SER A 195 17.00 -21.98 -11.40
C SER A 195 17.14 -23.23 -10.55
N VAL A 196 17.56 -24.34 -11.14
CA VAL A 196 17.77 -25.61 -10.42
C VAL A 196 19.24 -25.94 -10.35
N TYR A 197 19.80 -25.96 -9.15
CA TYR A 197 21.17 -26.39 -8.89
C TYR A 197 21.22 -27.88 -8.60
N ASP A 198 21.97 -28.67 -9.37
CA ASP A 198 22.31 -30.07 -9.09
C ASP A 198 23.77 -30.17 -8.63
N ARG A 199 23.94 -30.60 -7.37
CA ARG A 199 25.24 -30.68 -6.69
C ARG A 199 26.14 -31.78 -7.24
N ALA A 200 25.57 -32.88 -7.70
CA ALA A 200 26.35 -34.02 -8.17
C ALA A 200 27.05 -33.70 -9.50
N SER A 201 26.39 -32.94 -10.38
CA SER A 201 26.99 -32.39 -11.60
C SER A 201 27.66 -31.03 -11.44
N ASP A 202 27.45 -30.37 -10.30
CA ASP A 202 27.83 -28.97 -10.03
C ASP A 202 27.37 -28.00 -11.14
N LEU A 203 26.10 -28.16 -11.54
CA LEU A 203 25.49 -27.41 -12.64
C LEU A 203 24.19 -26.75 -12.19
N THR A 204 24.00 -25.49 -12.57
CA THR A 204 22.72 -24.80 -12.49
C THR A 204 22.03 -24.86 -13.85
N VAL A 205 20.84 -25.44 -13.88
CA VAL A 205 19.94 -25.45 -15.04
C VAL A 205 18.95 -24.30 -14.86
N GLU A 206 18.95 -23.36 -15.79
CA GLU A 206 17.98 -22.27 -15.81
C GLU A 206 16.79 -22.62 -16.70
N LEU A 207 15.58 -22.38 -16.19
CA LEU A 207 14.33 -22.57 -16.92
C LEU A 207 13.81 -21.21 -17.39
N TRP A 208 13.67 -21.05 -18.70
CA TRP A 208 13.24 -19.80 -19.32
C TRP A 208 11.92 -19.98 -20.08
N SER A 209 11.09 -18.93 -20.11
CA SER A 209 9.93 -18.92 -21.00
C SER A 209 10.37 -18.96 -22.46
N MET A 210 9.57 -19.58 -23.32
CA MET A 210 9.83 -19.63 -24.77
C MET A 210 9.09 -18.50 -25.47
N PRO A 211 9.69 -17.78 -26.42
CA PRO A 211 9.01 -16.72 -27.16
C PRO A 211 8.00 -17.27 -28.18
N THR A 212 8.33 -18.38 -28.83
CA THR A 212 7.48 -19.06 -29.83
C THR A 212 6.91 -20.35 -29.27
N LEU A 213 5.62 -20.58 -29.48
CA LEU A 213 4.91 -21.79 -29.07
C LEU A 213 4.21 -22.43 -30.28
N LEU A 214 3.92 -23.72 -30.16
CA LEU A 214 3.17 -24.46 -31.19
C LEU A 214 1.71 -23.97 -31.29
N GLY A 215 1.04 -23.79 -30.14
CA GLY A 215 -0.31 -23.23 -30.05
C GLY A 215 -0.31 -21.74 -29.75
N GLN A 216 -1.49 -21.12 -29.84
CA GLN A 216 -1.66 -19.71 -29.46
C GLN A 216 -1.54 -19.53 -27.94
N ARG A 217 -1.05 -18.38 -27.46
CA ARG A 217 -1.04 -18.08 -26.02
C ARG A 217 -2.45 -17.85 -25.51
N TYR A 218 -2.72 -18.25 -24.27
CA TYR A 218 -3.99 -17.97 -23.59
C TYR A 218 -4.15 -16.48 -23.26
N GLY A 219 -3.02 -15.76 -23.20
CA GLY A 219 -2.94 -14.35 -22.84
C GLY A 219 -2.79 -14.13 -21.33
N THR A 220 -2.59 -12.87 -20.96
CA THR A 220 -2.33 -12.43 -19.58
C THR A 220 -3.56 -11.83 -18.90
N SER A 221 -4.58 -11.44 -19.67
CA SER A 221 -5.82 -10.82 -19.15
C SER A 221 -6.83 -11.83 -18.62
N LYS A 222 -6.89 -13.03 -19.21
CA LYS A 222 -7.87 -14.05 -18.82
C LYS A 222 -7.49 -14.66 -17.45
N PRO A 223 -8.44 -14.76 -16.50
CA PRO A 223 -8.18 -15.38 -15.19
C PRO A 223 -7.59 -16.78 -15.31
N LEU A 224 -6.60 -17.07 -14.47
CA LEU A 224 -6.04 -18.41 -14.27
C LEU A 224 -6.04 -18.73 -12.79
N ILE A 225 -6.66 -19.85 -12.45
CA ILE A 225 -6.65 -20.39 -11.10
C ILE A 225 -5.99 -21.77 -11.14
N ILE A 226 -5.16 -22.07 -10.15
CA ILE A 226 -4.56 -23.39 -9.97
C ILE A 226 -5.14 -23.99 -8.70
N LEU A 227 -5.70 -25.20 -8.81
CA LEU A 227 -6.23 -25.93 -7.66
C LEU A 227 -5.13 -26.81 -7.06
N THR A 228 -4.93 -26.70 -5.76
CA THR A 228 -3.93 -27.48 -5.02
C THR A 228 -4.55 -28.28 -3.88
N SER A 229 -3.85 -29.34 -3.48
CA SER A 229 -4.16 -30.15 -2.30
C SER A 229 -2.86 -30.55 -1.61
N LYS A 230 -2.94 -31.09 -0.40
CA LYS A 230 -1.81 -31.72 0.30
C LYS A 230 -1.16 -32.90 -0.45
N ASN A 231 -1.78 -33.40 -1.52
CA ASN A 231 -1.24 -34.46 -2.38
C ASN A 231 -0.52 -33.91 -3.62
N THR A 232 -0.59 -32.60 -3.86
CA THR A 232 0.13 -31.96 -4.97
C THR A 232 1.62 -32.01 -4.66
N LEU A 233 2.41 -32.68 -5.51
CA LEU A 233 3.80 -33.02 -5.21
C LEU A 233 4.70 -32.89 -6.44
N GLY A 234 5.91 -32.36 -6.22
CA GLY A 234 6.98 -32.27 -7.22
C GLY A 234 6.78 -31.10 -8.18
N ILE A 235 7.00 -31.34 -9.47
CA ILE A 235 7.02 -30.30 -10.52
C ILE A 235 5.72 -29.48 -10.61
N ALA A 236 4.57 -30.05 -10.22
CA ALA A 236 3.31 -29.30 -10.17
C ALA A 236 3.32 -28.20 -9.09
N GLU A 237 4.04 -28.42 -7.98
CA GLU A 237 4.27 -27.41 -6.94
C GLU A 237 5.09 -26.25 -7.53
N ASP A 238 6.14 -26.55 -8.30
CA ASP A 238 6.98 -25.53 -8.93
C ASP A 238 6.22 -24.66 -9.93
N VAL A 239 5.41 -25.27 -10.80
CA VAL A 239 4.52 -24.53 -11.72
C VAL A 239 3.58 -23.60 -10.96
N ALA A 240 2.95 -24.10 -9.89
CA ALA A 240 2.06 -23.30 -9.05
C ALA A 240 2.81 -22.16 -8.35
N TYR A 241 3.99 -22.44 -7.80
CA TYR A 241 4.84 -21.47 -7.12
C TYR A 241 5.30 -20.35 -8.07
N CYS A 242 5.82 -20.70 -9.24
CA CYS A 242 6.28 -19.71 -10.22
C CYS A 242 5.12 -18.86 -10.74
N LEU A 243 3.97 -19.45 -11.12
CA LEU A 243 2.83 -18.67 -11.61
C LEU A 243 2.19 -17.80 -10.51
N LYS A 244 2.22 -18.23 -9.25
CA LYS A 244 1.84 -17.40 -8.10
C LYS A 244 2.77 -16.21 -7.94
N ASN A 245 4.09 -16.43 -7.97
CA ASN A 245 5.08 -15.38 -7.77
C ASN A 245 5.15 -14.40 -8.95
N LEU A 246 4.85 -14.87 -10.16
CA LEU A 246 4.66 -14.03 -11.35
C LEU A 246 3.35 -13.23 -11.34
N LYS A 247 2.52 -13.35 -10.29
CA LYS A 247 1.20 -12.73 -10.20
C LYS A 247 0.28 -13.11 -11.36
N ARG A 248 0.51 -14.29 -11.95
CA ARG A 248 -0.21 -14.78 -13.12
C ARG A 248 -1.37 -15.70 -12.74
N ALA A 249 -1.21 -16.51 -11.70
CA ALA A 249 -2.25 -17.41 -11.21
C ALA A 249 -2.62 -17.10 -9.76
N THR A 250 -3.88 -17.34 -9.41
CA THR A 250 -4.33 -17.43 -8.01
C THR A 250 -4.38 -18.91 -7.61
N ILE A 251 -3.78 -19.25 -6.48
CA ILE A 251 -3.74 -20.62 -5.96
C ILE A 251 -4.89 -20.82 -4.97
N VAL A 252 -5.74 -21.82 -5.22
CA VAL A 252 -6.95 -22.10 -4.42
C VAL A 252 -6.94 -23.55 -3.96
N GLY A 253 -7.12 -23.78 -2.67
CA GLY A 253 -7.13 -25.12 -2.08
C GLY A 253 -6.21 -25.18 -0.86
N GLU A 254 -5.56 -26.32 -0.67
CA GLU A 254 -4.68 -26.55 0.50
C GLU A 254 -3.22 -26.24 0.16
N ASN A 255 -2.38 -26.08 1.19
CA ASN A 255 -0.93 -26.11 1.04
C ASN A 255 -0.49 -27.43 0.38
N THR A 256 0.46 -27.35 -0.55
CA THR A 256 0.99 -28.55 -1.24
C THR A 256 1.87 -29.41 -0.34
N ALA A 257 2.33 -30.56 -0.84
CA ALA A 257 3.00 -31.57 -0.03
C ALA A 257 4.41 -31.18 0.47
N GLY A 258 5.13 -30.33 -0.25
CA GLY A 258 6.50 -29.95 0.07
C GLY A 258 7.53 -30.98 -0.40
N GLY A 259 7.56 -31.26 -1.71
CA GLY A 259 8.50 -32.21 -2.31
C GLY A 259 9.96 -31.76 -2.33
N THR A 260 10.75 -32.43 -3.15
CA THR A 260 12.15 -32.09 -3.45
C THR A 260 12.39 -32.32 -4.93
N VAL A 261 13.16 -31.45 -5.59
CA VAL A 261 13.42 -31.57 -7.04
C VAL A 261 14.01 -32.94 -7.37
N LYS A 262 15.03 -33.36 -6.62
CA LYS A 262 15.70 -34.64 -6.83
C LYS A 262 16.31 -35.20 -5.54
N MET A 263 15.88 -36.40 -5.17
CA MET A 263 16.50 -37.23 -4.12
C MET A 263 17.36 -38.31 -4.78
N SER A 264 18.53 -38.58 -4.23
CA SER A 264 19.37 -39.71 -4.63
C SER A 264 19.59 -40.66 -3.46
N LYS A 265 19.53 -41.97 -3.72
CA LYS A 265 19.93 -43.01 -2.76
C LYS A 265 21.25 -43.61 -3.25
N ILE A 266 22.33 -43.28 -2.57
CA ILE A 266 23.71 -43.58 -2.99
C ILE A 266 24.29 -44.68 -2.10
N LYS A 267 24.81 -45.74 -2.72
CA LYS A 267 25.46 -46.86 -2.00
C LYS A 267 26.84 -46.44 -1.47
N VAL A 268 27.18 -46.89 -0.26
CA VAL A 268 28.46 -46.58 0.39
C VAL A 268 29.47 -47.69 0.09
N GLY A 269 30.34 -47.46 -0.89
CA GLY A 269 31.35 -48.43 -1.32
C GLY A 269 30.73 -49.80 -1.65
N ASP A 270 31.39 -50.87 -1.21
CA ASP A 270 30.91 -52.25 -1.38
C ASP A 270 30.00 -52.73 -0.24
N THR A 271 29.55 -51.83 0.64
CA THR A 271 28.72 -52.18 1.81
C THR A 271 27.24 -52.18 1.49
N ASP A 272 26.40 -52.75 2.37
CA ASP A 272 24.94 -52.68 2.25
C ASP A 272 24.35 -51.39 2.85
N PHE A 273 25.18 -50.37 3.13
CA PHE A 273 24.72 -49.07 3.58
C PHE A 273 24.44 -48.12 2.42
N TYR A 274 23.43 -47.27 2.59
CA TYR A 274 23.03 -46.24 1.64
C TYR A 274 22.84 -44.89 2.34
N VAL A 275 23.17 -43.81 1.64
CA VAL A 275 22.86 -42.44 2.04
C VAL A 275 21.81 -41.90 1.08
N THR A 276 20.65 -41.55 1.61
CA THR A 276 19.59 -40.85 0.88
C THR A 276 19.76 -39.36 1.13
N VAL A 277 19.95 -38.58 0.05
CA VAL A 277 20.33 -37.16 0.13
C VAL A 277 19.62 -36.35 -0.96
N PRO A 278 19.15 -35.12 -0.68
CA PRO A 278 18.69 -34.20 -1.71
C PRO A 278 19.91 -33.70 -2.51
N VAL A 279 19.92 -33.95 -3.81
CA VAL A 279 21.05 -33.63 -4.70
C VAL A 279 20.80 -32.43 -5.58
N ALA A 280 19.54 -32.03 -5.76
CA ALA A 280 19.19 -30.81 -6.47
C ALA A 280 18.18 -29.99 -5.67
N LYS A 281 18.22 -28.67 -5.85
CA LYS A 281 17.28 -27.71 -5.28
C LYS A 281 16.89 -26.63 -6.29
N SER A 282 15.66 -26.16 -6.19
CA SER A 282 15.13 -24.99 -6.86
C SER A 282 15.53 -23.71 -6.12
N ILE A 283 15.78 -22.65 -6.87
CA ILE A 283 16.13 -21.31 -6.40
C ILE A 283 15.32 -20.34 -7.25
N ASN A 284 14.14 -19.98 -6.77
CA ASN A 284 13.22 -19.15 -7.54
C ASN A 284 13.81 -17.74 -7.77
N PRO A 285 13.89 -17.25 -9.01
CA PRO A 285 14.49 -15.96 -9.35
C PRO A 285 13.81 -14.74 -8.72
N ILE A 286 12.53 -14.85 -8.33
CA ILE A 286 11.76 -13.76 -7.74
C ILE A 286 11.92 -13.74 -6.22
N THR A 287 11.80 -14.89 -5.56
CA THR A 287 11.77 -14.96 -4.09
C THR A 287 13.13 -15.29 -3.47
N GLY A 288 14.08 -15.83 -4.24
CA GLY A 288 15.31 -16.43 -3.74
C GLY A 288 15.09 -17.67 -2.87
N LYS A 289 13.86 -18.24 -2.88
CA LYS A 289 13.42 -19.39 -2.07
C LYS A 289 12.96 -20.53 -2.98
N SER A 290 12.45 -21.61 -2.38
CA SER A 290 11.93 -22.78 -3.08
C SER A 290 10.51 -23.12 -2.61
N TRP A 291 9.78 -23.88 -3.44
CA TRP A 291 8.55 -24.58 -3.10
C TRP A 291 8.80 -25.86 -2.28
N GLU A 292 10.04 -26.35 -2.28
CA GLU A 292 10.42 -27.61 -1.65
C GLU A 292 10.27 -27.58 -0.13
N VAL A 293 10.05 -28.75 0.47
CA VAL A 293 9.90 -28.99 1.92
C VAL A 293 8.64 -28.37 2.54
N ASP A 294 8.44 -27.07 2.38
CA ASP A 294 7.30 -26.35 2.97
C ASP A 294 6.05 -26.42 2.10
N GLY A 295 6.22 -26.67 0.79
CA GLY A 295 5.14 -26.61 -0.20
C GLY A 295 4.77 -25.18 -0.58
N VAL A 296 3.70 -25.06 -1.35
CA VAL A 296 3.13 -23.81 -1.83
C VAL A 296 1.87 -23.53 -1.04
N ALA A 297 1.90 -22.47 -0.23
CA ALA A 297 0.71 -21.97 0.44
C ALA A 297 -0.29 -21.45 -0.60
N ALA A 298 -1.57 -21.79 -0.45
CA ALA A 298 -2.63 -21.24 -1.29
C ALA A 298 -2.79 -19.74 -1.05
N ASP A 299 -3.27 -18.99 -2.05
CA ASP A 299 -3.74 -17.61 -1.86
C ASP A 299 -5.09 -17.59 -1.16
N ILE A 300 -5.89 -18.63 -1.38
CA ILE A 300 -7.20 -18.84 -0.77
C ILE A 300 -7.22 -20.27 -0.21
N ASP A 301 -7.06 -20.35 1.10
CA ASP A 301 -7.01 -21.61 1.84
C ASP A 301 -8.41 -22.16 2.06
N VAL A 302 -8.70 -23.29 1.41
CA VAL A 302 -9.96 -24.03 1.49
C VAL A 302 -9.69 -25.52 1.35
N ALA A 303 -10.61 -26.37 1.81
CA ALA A 303 -10.49 -27.81 1.63
C ALA A 303 -10.37 -28.14 0.13
N ALA A 304 -9.53 -29.13 -0.22
CA ALA A 304 -9.27 -29.46 -1.63
C ALA A 304 -10.55 -29.86 -2.40
N GLU A 305 -11.57 -30.36 -1.72
CA GLU A 305 -12.88 -30.69 -2.29
C GLU A 305 -13.69 -29.44 -2.70
N ASP A 306 -13.60 -28.35 -1.92
CA ASP A 306 -14.31 -27.09 -2.16
C ASP A 306 -13.57 -26.17 -3.16
N ALA A 307 -12.29 -26.43 -3.42
CA ALA A 307 -11.42 -25.55 -4.22
C ALA A 307 -11.97 -25.22 -5.62
N LEU A 308 -12.66 -26.17 -6.26
CA LEU A 308 -13.26 -25.96 -7.59
C LEU A 308 -14.43 -24.96 -7.53
N ASP A 309 -15.32 -25.07 -6.55
CA ASP A 309 -16.49 -24.20 -6.42
C ASP A 309 -16.08 -22.76 -6.07
N VAL A 310 -15.07 -22.63 -5.23
CA VAL A 310 -14.43 -21.34 -4.89
C VAL A 310 -13.78 -20.72 -6.12
N ALA A 311 -13.01 -21.49 -6.89
CA ALA A 311 -12.40 -21.03 -8.14
C ALA A 311 -13.42 -20.55 -9.17
N LEU A 312 -14.53 -21.29 -9.33
CA LEU A 312 -15.63 -20.90 -10.21
C LEU A 312 -16.27 -19.57 -9.78
N SER A 313 -16.46 -19.38 -8.47
CA SER A 313 -17.03 -18.15 -7.92
C SER A 313 -16.12 -16.94 -8.18
N ILE A 314 -14.80 -17.12 -8.01
CA ILE A 314 -13.80 -16.08 -8.28
C ILE A 314 -13.77 -15.71 -9.77
N ILE A 315 -13.74 -16.69 -10.68
CA ILE A 315 -13.71 -16.41 -12.12
C ILE A 315 -15.00 -15.68 -12.53
N LYS A 316 -16.16 -16.10 -12.05
CA LYS A 316 -17.44 -15.42 -12.32
C LYS A 316 -17.38 -13.95 -11.89
N LEU A 317 -16.90 -13.65 -10.68
CA LEU A 317 -16.70 -12.27 -10.23
C LEU A 317 -15.75 -11.51 -11.17
N ARG A 318 -14.56 -12.05 -11.44
CA ARG A 318 -13.55 -11.38 -12.28
C ARG A 318 -14.04 -11.07 -13.68
N THR A 319 -14.87 -11.94 -14.27
CA THR A 319 -15.46 -11.69 -15.59
C THR A 319 -16.49 -10.55 -15.59
N GLN A 320 -17.07 -10.20 -14.45
CA GLN A 320 -18.02 -9.09 -14.31
C GLN A 320 -17.34 -7.75 -14.01
N ILE A 321 -16.13 -7.76 -13.46
CA ILE A 321 -15.41 -6.55 -13.04
C ILE A 321 -15.32 -5.49 -14.14
N PRO A 322 -14.96 -5.80 -15.41
CA PRO A 322 -14.84 -4.76 -16.43
C PRO A 322 -16.16 -4.02 -16.67
N ALA A 323 -17.29 -4.72 -16.65
CA ALA A 323 -18.61 -4.11 -16.80
C ALA A 323 -18.96 -3.26 -15.57
N LEU A 324 -18.71 -3.77 -14.35
CA LEU A 324 -18.96 -3.02 -13.12
C LEU A 324 -18.13 -1.74 -13.02
N ALA A 325 -16.87 -1.80 -13.43
CA ALA A 325 -16.00 -0.63 -13.46
C ALA A 325 -16.45 0.39 -14.52
N GLN A 326 -16.94 -0.08 -15.68
CA GLN A 326 -17.53 0.80 -16.70
C GLN A 326 -18.81 1.47 -16.20
N ASP A 327 -19.69 0.73 -15.52
CA ASP A 327 -20.91 1.26 -14.92
C ASP A 327 -20.57 2.29 -13.82
N ALA A 328 -19.56 2.00 -12.99
CA ALA A 328 -19.04 2.94 -12.00
C ALA A 328 -18.48 4.22 -12.66
N ALA A 329 -17.68 4.08 -13.72
CA ALA A 329 -17.14 5.20 -14.48
C ALA A 329 -18.25 6.08 -15.07
N ALA A 330 -19.31 5.48 -15.63
CA ALA A 330 -20.46 6.20 -16.16
C ALA A 330 -21.21 6.97 -15.05
N LEU A 331 -21.45 6.33 -13.91
CA LEU A 331 -22.08 7.00 -12.76
C LEU A 331 -21.28 8.22 -12.29
N VAL A 332 -19.95 8.08 -12.21
CA VAL A 332 -19.06 9.20 -11.85
C VAL A 332 -19.15 10.30 -12.89
N ALA A 333 -18.99 9.97 -14.18
CA ALA A 333 -19.03 10.94 -15.28
C ALA A 333 -20.34 11.75 -15.28
N ASP A 334 -21.48 11.08 -15.08
CA ASP A 334 -22.80 11.69 -15.16
C ASP A 334 -23.17 12.52 -13.92
N ASN A 335 -22.76 12.09 -12.72
CA ASN A 335 -23.31 12.60 -11.47
C ASN A 335 -22.31 13.37 -10.59
N TYR A 336 -21.00 13.16 -10.75
CA TYR A 336 -20.03 13.79 -9.87
C TYR A 336 -19.97 15.31 -10.04
N ALA A 337 -19.98 16.06 -8.94
CA ALA A 337 -20.12 17.51 -8.93
C ALA A 337 -19.02 18.22 -9.75
N PHE A 338 -17.79 17.73 -9.71
CA PHE A 338 -16.64 18.30 -10.42
C PHE A 338 -16.49 17.68 -11.82
N ALA A 339 -17.22 18.21 -12.81
CA ALA A 339 -17.33 17.60 -14.14
C ALA A 339 -16.00 17.29 -14.84
N ASN A 340 -15.03 18.20 -14.80
CA ASN A 340 -13.71 17.99 -15.40
C ASN A 340 -12.90 16.88 -14.70
N ILE A 341 -13.08 16.72 -13.39
CA ILE A 341 -12.46 15.62 -12.64
C ILE A 341 -13.21 14.32 -12.94
N ALA A 342 -14.53 14.37 -13.07
CA ALA A 342 -15.38 13.22 -13.39
C ALA A 342 -14.96 12.54 -14.70
N ASP A 343 -14.79 13.32 -15.77
CA ASP A 343 -14.39 12.80 -17.09
C ASP A 343 -13.01 12.12 -17.01
N ARG A 344 -12.05 12.75 -16.32
CA ARG A 344 -10.71 12.17 -16.11
C ARG A 344 -10.77 10.88 -15.31
N VAL A 345 -11.52 10.85 -14.20
CA VAL A 345 -11.68 9.66 -13.35
C VAL A 345 -12.28 8.51 -14.15
N ALA A 346 -13.30 8.79 -14.97
CA ALA A 346 -13.94 7.77 -15.80
C ALA A 346 -12.98 7.17 -16.84
N GLU A 347 -12.15 8.00 -17.49
CA GLU A 347 -11.14 7.55 -18.46
C GLU A 347 -10.01 6.77 -17.78
N GLU A 348 -9.47 7.28 -16.66
CA GLU A 348 -8.38 6.63 -15.94
C GLU A 348 -8.83 5.31 -15.29
N LEU A 349 -10.06 5.22 -14.75
CA LEU A 349 -10.59 3.98 -14.19
C LEU A 349 -10.67 2.86 -15.25
N LYS A 350 -11.01 3.21 -16.49
CA LYS A 350 -10.98 2.27 -17.62
C LYS A 350 -9.56 1.75 -17.88
N SER A 351 -8.56 2.64 -17.86
CA SER A 351 -7.15 2.28 -18.03
C SER A 351 -6.65 1.35 -16.92
N VAL A 352 -7.02 1.62 -15.66
CA VAL A 352 -6.66 0.77 -14.51
C VAL A 352 -7.18 -0.67 -14.70
N VAL A 353 -8.40 -0.82 -15.22
CA VAL A 353 -8.97 -2.15 -15.53
C VAL A 353 -8.24 -2.81 -16.69
N GLU A 354 -7.97 -2.08 -17.78
CA GLU A 354 -7.27 -2.59 -18.96
C GLU A 354 -5.83 -3.03 -18.64
N ASN A 355 -5.16 -2.35 -17.71
CA ASN A 355 -3.83 -2.68 -17.22
C ASN A 355 -3.82 -3.91 -16.28
N GLY A 356 -5.00 -4.45 -15.95
CA GLY A 356 -5.12 -5.69 -15.20
C GLY A 356 -4.94 -5.55 -13.69
N GLU A 357 -5.05 -4.34 -13.13
CA GLU A 357 -4.92 -4.13 -11.67
C GLU A 357 -6.00 -4.87 -10.86
N TYR A 358 -7.12 -5.22 -11.51
CA TYR A 358 -8.22 -5.95 -10.90
C TYR A 358 -8.12 -7.48 -11.10
N ASN A 359 -7.11 -7.98 -11.82
CA ASN A 359 -7.04 -9.39 -12.26
C ASN A 359 -6.89 -10.41 -11.12
N LEU A 360 -6.50 -9.97 -9.92
CA LEU A 360 -6.30 -10.81 -8.74
C LEU A 360 -7.40 -10.66 -7.68
N ILE A 361 -8.41 -9.82 -7.93
CA ILE A 361 -9.53 -9.64 -6.99
C ILE A 361 -10.34 -10.92 -6.89
N SER A 362 -10.55 -11.39 -5.67
CA SER A 362 -11.16 -12.70 -5.41
C SER A 362 -12.47 -12.62 -4.64
N THR A 363 -12.79 -11.47 -4.05
CA THR A 363 -14.06 -11.24 -3.34
C THR A 363 -14.67 -9.89 -3.68
N LYS A 364 -15.97 -9.74 -3.40
CA LYS A 364 -16.69 -8.48 -3.58
C LYS A 364 -16.11 -7.38 -2.69
N GLU A 365 -15.74 -7.69 -1.46
CA GLU A 365 -15.18 -6.74 -0.51
C GLU A 365 -13.83 -6.20 -0.99
N GLN A 366 -12.99 -7.06 -1.59
CA GLN A 366 -11.75 -6.63 -2.23
C GLN A 366 -12.01 -5.71 -3.44
N LEU A 367 -13.05 -6.01 -4.23
CA LEU A 367 -13.48 -5.16 -5.35
C LEU A 367 -13.93 -3.78 -4.84
N GLU A 368 -14.81 -3.75 -3.84
CA GLU A 368 -15.33 -2.51 -3.26
C GLU A 368 -14.23 -1.66 -2.63
N ALA A 369 -13.27 -2.29 -1.96
CA ALA A 369 -12.12 -1.61 -1.36
C ALA A 369 -11.19 -1.01 -2.42
N LYS A 370 -10.78 -1.78 -3.44
CA LYS A 370 -9.89 -1.31 -4.51
C LYS A 370 -10.57 -0.22 -5.35
N LEU A 371 -11.84 -0.40 -5.71
CA LEU A 371 -12.61 0.63 -6.43
C LEU A 371 -12.74 1.91 -5.61
N SER A 372 -12.96 1.82 -4.30
CA SER A 372 -12.99 2.98 -3.42
C SER A 372 -11.63 3.69 -3.35
N GLU A 373 -10.53 2.95 -3.26
CA GLU A 373 -9.17 3.51 -3.27
C GLU A 373 -8.89 4.24 -4.58
N ASP A 374 -9.19 3.60 -5.72
CA ASP A 374 -8.97 4.19 -7.05
C ASP A 374 -9.82 5.45 -7.23
N LEU A 375 -11.11 5.41 -6.90
CA LEU A 375 -11.99 6.59 -7.00
C LEU A 375 -11.47 7.76 -6.17
N GLN A 376 -10.99 7.51 -4.95
CA GLN A 376 -10.42 8.56 -4.08
C GLN A 376 -9.09 9.09 -4.61
N GLN A 377 -8.21 8.21 -5.10
CA GLN A 377 -6.90 8.59 -5.64
C GLN A 377 -7.03 9.41 -6.92
N LEU A 378 -7.89 8.98 -7.85
CA LEU A 378 -8.08 9.62 -9.15
C LEU A 378 -8.83 10.96 -9.02
N SER A 379 -9.76 11.06 -8.08
CA SER A 379 -10.53 12.30 -7.86
C SER A 379 -9.86 13.29 -6.89
N GLY A 380 -9.08 12.79 -5.93
CA GLY A 380 -8.63 13.56 -4.77
C GLY A 380 -9.73 13.81 -3.72
N ASP A 381 -10.92 13.24 -3.89
CA ASP A 381 -12.09 13.42 -3.03
C ASP A 381 -12.38 12.17 -2.20
N LYS A 382 -12.28 12.31 -0.87
CA LYS A 382 -12.51 11.25 0.12
C LYS A 382 -13.98 10.83 0.21
N CYS A 383 -14.89 11.60 -0.37
CA CYS A 383 -16.31 11.33 -0.40
C CYS A 383 -16.76 10.52 -1.61
N LEU A 384 -15.97 10.50 -2.69
CA LEU A 384 -16.22 9.68 -3.86
C LEU A 384 -15.67 8.27 -3.65
N LYS A 385 -16.55 7.32 -3.32
CA LYS A 385 -16.14 5.96 -2.91
C LYS A 385 -17.28 4.96 -3.00
N THR A 386 -16.98 3.68 -2.80
CA THR A 386 -18.01 2.65 -2.59
C THR A 386 -18.71 2.84 -1.24
N THR A 387 -19.96 2.43 -1.16
CA THR A 387 -20.80 2.52 0.04
C THR A 387 -21.80 1.37 0.11
N THR A 388 -22.56 1.30 1.19
CA THR A 388 -23.69 0.38 1.35
C THR A 388 -25.00 1.15 1.27
N ASN A 389 -26.03 0.52 0.69
CA ASN A 389 -27.38 1.07 0.71
C ASN A 389 -28.03 0.81 2.08
N THR A 390 -27.71 1.64 3.06
CA THR A 390 -28.33 1.57 4.39
C THR A 390 -29.66 2.32 4.36
N PRO A 391 -30.81 1.67 4.60
CA PRO A 391 -32.10 2.35 4.65
C PRO A 391 -32.08 3.43 5.73
N ALA A 392 -32.73 4.57 5.46
CA ALA A 392 -32.97 5.56 6.50
C ALA A 392 -33.73 4.92 7.66
N LEU A 393 -33.31 5.21 8.89
CA LEU A 393 -34.06 4.78 10.07
C LEU A 393 -35.49 5.33 9.98
N PRO A 394 -36.50 4.56 10.41
CA PRO A 394 -37.87 5.05 10.44
C PRO A 394 -37.94 6.35 11.26
N PRO A 395 -38.73 7.34 10.83
CA PRO A 395 -38.83 8.61 11.53
C PRO A 395 -39.28 8.36 12.97
N MET A 396 -38.46 8.80 13.93
CA MET A 396 -38.88 8.90 15.32
C MET A 396 -39.81 10.11 15.42
N ASN A 397 -40.93 9.98 16.14
CA ASN A 397 -41.83 11.09 16.47
C ASN A 397 -41.67 11.39 17.98
N PRO A 398 -40.68 12.21 18.40
CA PRO A 398 -40.48 12.54 19.80
C PRO A 398 -41.64 13.38 20.33
N THR A 399 -41.96 13.26 21.62
CA THR A 399 -42.89 14.20 22.27
C THR A 399 -42.21 15.57 22.48
N PRO A 400 -42.97 16.66 22.70
CA PRO A 400 -42.40 17.97 23.00
C PRO A 400 -41.41 17.97 24.18
N GLU A 401 -41.69 17.18 25.23
CA GLU A 401 -40.80 17.05 26.40
C GLU A 401 -39.48 16.37 26.03
N MET A 402 -39.54 15.34 25.18
CA MET A 402 -38.33 14.67 24.67
C MET A 402 -37.50 15.63 23.82
N PHE A 403 -38.12 16.50 23.02
CA PHE A 403 -37.41 17.53 22.26
C PHE A 403 -36.72 18.55 23.17
N ILE A 404 -37.35 18.98 24.25
CA ILE A 404 -36.73 19.90 25.21
C ILE A 404 -35.48 19.27 25.83
N GLU A 405 -35.56 18.01 26.28
CA GLU A 405 -34.42 17.31 26.86
C GLU A 405 -33.32 17.05 25.82
N LEU A 406 -33.68 16.66 24.60
CA LEU A 406 -32.72 16.52 23.51
C LEU A 406 -32.00 17.84 23.22
N VAL A 407 -32.73 18.96 23.10
CA VAL A 407 -32.14 20.29 22.89
C VAL A 407 -31.18 20.67 24.02
N LYS A 408 -31.53 20.41 25.28
CA LYS A 408 -30.65 20.69 26.43
C LYS A 408 -29.37 19.86 26.44
N VAL A 409 -29.42 18.63 25.92
CA VAL A 409 -28.25 17.74 25.84
C VAL A 409 -27.41 18.03 24.59
N THR A 410 -28.05 18.37 23.47
CA THR A 410 -27.38 18.67 22.19
C THR A 410 -26.65 20.01 22.23
N PHE A 411 -27.22 21.03 22.87
CA PHE A 411 -26.65 22.36 22.94
C PHE A 411 -26.10 22.65 24.34
N GLN A 412 -24.80 22.95 24.42
CA GLN A 412 -24.20 23.45 25.65
C GLN A 412 -24.04 24.96 25.54
N THR A 413 -24.58 25.70 26.50
CA THR A 413 -24.51 27.16 26.56
C THR A 413 -23.99 27.63 27.89
N ASP A 414 -23.13 28.64 27.87
CA ASP A 414 -22.64 29.32 29.08
C ASP A 414 -22.38 30.82 28.80
N VAL A 415 -22.28 31.63 29.85
CA VAL A 415 -21.82 33.02 29.77
C VAL A 415 -20.52 33.13 30.56
N LEU A 416 -19.42 33.24 29.82
CA LEU A 416 -18.06 33.32 30.36
C LEU A 416 -17.75 34.72 30.90
N GLU A 417 -16.59 34.84 31.57
CA GLU A 417 -16.06 36.13 32.02
C GLU A 417 -16.06 37.19 30.90
N ASN A 418 -16.32 38.44 31.28
CA ASN A 418 -16.48 39.59 30.37
C ASN A 418 -17.69 39.48 29.42
N ASN A 419 -18.75 38.80 29.85
CA ASN A 419 -20.01 38.70 29.09
C ASN A 419 -19.80 38.11 27.69
N ILE A 420 -19.05 37.01 27.61
CA ILE A 420 -18.80 36.26 26.37
C ILE A 420 -19.71 35.03 26.36
N GLY A 421 -20.62 34.95 25.41
CA GLY A 421 -21.46 33.77 25.20
C GLY A 421 -20.63 32.60 24.68
N TYR A 422 -20.87 31.41 25.22
CA TYR A 422 -20.32 30.16 24.72
C TYR A 422 -21.47 29.29 24.23
N LEU A 423 -21.38 28.79 23.00
CA LEU A 423 -22.35 27.90 22.37
C LEU A 423 -21.62 26.72 21.74
N ARG A 424 -21.93 25.50 22.17
CA ARG A 424 -21.42 24.26 21.56
C ARG A 424 -22.58 23.40 21.10
N PHE A 425 -22.43 22.81 19.93
CA PHE A 425 -23.29 21.75 19.42
C PHE A 425 -22.47 20.90 18.44
N ASP A 426 -22.76 19.59 18.40
CA ASP A 426 -21.87 18.62 17.76
C ASP A 426 -22.47 18.02 16.45
N MET A 427 -23.66 18.46 16.01
CA MET A 427 -24.25 18.09 14.71
C MET A 427 -25.18 19.16 14.14
N PHE A 428 -25.34 19.19 12.82
CA PHE A 428 -26.33 19.98 12.08
C PHE A 428 -27.58 19.15 11.79
N GLY A 429 -28.74 19.65 12.20
CA GLY A 429 -30.03 19.05 11.91
C GLY A 429 -30.57 19.46 10.54
N ASP A 430 -31.55 18.71 10.06
CA ASP A 430 -32.36 19.11 8.91
C ASP A 430 -33.25 20.32 9.24
N PHE A 431 -33.39 21.26 8.31
CA PHE A 431 -34.11 22.52 8.52
C PHE A 431 -35.59 22.31 8.91
N GLU A 432 -36.32 21.38 8.30
CA GLU A 432 -37.74 21.19 8.62
C GLU A 432 -37.92 20.71 10.06
N HIS A 433 -37.07 19.78 10.49
CA HIS A 433 -37.04 19.30 11.86
C HIS A 433 -36.59 20.38 12.84
N VAL A 434 -35.57 21.17 12.50
CA VAL A 434 -35.08 22.28 13.32
C VAL A 434 -36.12 23.39 13.44
N ALA A 435 -36.82 23.71 12.35
CA ALA A 435 -37.87 24.73 12.32
C ALA A 435 -39.03 24.38 13.26
N ALA A 436 -39.44 23.11 13.30
CA ALA A 436 -40.49 22.63 14.20
C ALA A 436 -40.16 22.83 15.69
N ILE A 437 -38.88 22.83 16.05
CA ILE A 437 -38.39 23.01 17.42
C ILE A 437 -37.68 24.35 17.64
N ALA A 438 -37.74 25.27 16.68
CA ALA A 438 -36.98 26.52 16.72
C ALA A 438 -37.33 27.37 17.94
N GLN A 439 -38.61 27.42 18.34
CA GLN A 439 -39.04 28.13 19.53
C GLN A 439 -38.43 27.55 20.82
N ILE A 440 -38.34 26.21 20.90
CA ILE A 440 -37.71 25.52 22.04
C ILE A 440 -36.22 25.84 22.11
N ILE A 441 -35.52 25.81 20.96
CA ILE A 441 -34.10 26.19 20.87
C ILE A 441 -33.94 27.66 21.30
N VAL A 442 -34.82 28.56 20.86
CA VAL A 442 -34.74 29.97 21.24
C VAL A 442 -34.86 30.16 22.75
N GLU A 443 -35.84 29.52 23.37
CA GLU A 443 -36.11 29.62 24.80
C GLU A 443 -35.00 29.00 25.67
N HIS A 444 -34.48 27.85 25.27
CA HIS A 444 -33.57 27.05 26.11
C HIS A 444 -32.08 27.25 25.80
N VAL A 445 -31.75 27.77 24.62
CA VAL A 445 -30.36 27.92 24.14
C VAL A 445 -30.10 29.38 23.81
N TRP A 446 -30.80 29.93 22.82
CA TRP A 446 -30.44 31.20 22.21
C TRP A 446 -30.58 32.41 23.16
N ASN A 447 -31.69 32.48 23.89
CA ASN A 447 -31.97 33.59 24.80
C ASN A 447 -30.94 33.72 25.94
N LYS A 448 -30.18 32.66 26.24
CA LYS A 448 -29.10 32.69 27.25
C LYS A 448 -27.86 33.43 26.78
N VAL A 449 -27.61 33.48 25.47
CA VAL A 449 -26.36 33.98 24.89
C VAL A 449 -26.55 35.16 23.95
N VAL A 450 -27.77 35.46 23.47
CA VAL A 450 -27.98 36.50 22.46
C VAL A 450 -27.61 37.93 22.93
N ASP A 451 -27.71 38.19 24.23
CA ASP A 451 -27.42 39.51 24.83
C ASP A 451 -25.95 39.71 25.20
N THR A 452 -25.07 38.73 24.99
CA THR A 452 -23.63 38.83 25.28
C THR A 452 -22.91 39.79 24.32
N ASP A 453 -21.71 40.26 24.69
CA ASP A 453 -20.95 41.24 23.88
C ASP A 453 -20.13 40.57 22.76
N ALA A 454 -19.72 39.33 22.98
CA ALA A 454 -19.03 38.46 22.03
C ALA A 454 -19.51 37.02 22.20
N MET A 455 -19.36 36.19 21.16
CA MET A 455 -19.76 34.79 21.20
C MET A 455 -18.65 33.87 20.67
N ILE A 456 -18.44 32.75 21.36
CA ILE A 456 -17.61 31.62 20.95
C ILE A 456 -18.55 30.48 20.55
N ILE A 457 -18.48 30.06 19.30
CA ILE A 457 -19.15 28.86 18.78
C ILE A 457 -18.13 27.73 18.74
N ASP A 458 -18.37 26.67 19.48
CA ASP A 458 -17.44 25.53 19.57
C ASP A 458 -17.91 24.39 18.66
N LEU A 459 -17.19 24.19 17.56
CA LEU A 459 -17.45 23.15 16.56
C LEU A 459 -16.35 22.09 16.54
N ARG A 460 -15.48 22.05 17.56
CA ARG A 460 -14.35 21.12 17.62
C ARG A 460 -14.77 19.65 17.59
N ASN A 461 -15.98 19.32 18.00
CA ASN A 461 -16.50 17.95 17.95
C ASN A 461 -17.66 17.80 16.96
N ASN A 462 -17.89 18.79 16.09
CA ASN A 462 -19.05 18.80 15.22
C ASN A 462 -18.83 17.97 13.94
N LEU A 463 -19.58 16.88 13.78
CA LEU A 463 -19.43 15.95 12.66
C LEU A 463 -20.24 16.34 11.42
N GLY A 464 -20.81 17.55 11.41
CA GLY A 464 -21.65 18.04 10.32
C GLY A 464 -23.07 17.50 10.43
N GLY A 465 -23.67 17.19 9.28
CA GLY A 465 -25.06 16.79 9.16
C GLY A 465 -25.69 17.35 7.90
N GLN A 466 -26.98 17.66 7.95
CA GLN A 466 -27.71 18.20 6.79
C GLN A 466 -27.36 19.67 6.57
N THR A 467 -27.15 20.06 5.31
CA THR A 467 -26.79 21.44 4.93
C THR A 467 -27.98 22.40 4.94
N SER A 468 -29.21 21.87 4.94
CA SER A 468 -30.44 22.67 4.87
C SER A 468 -30.58 23.72 6.00
N SER A 469 -30.01 23.46 7.19
CA SER A 469 -30.11 24.39 8.34
C SER A 469 -29.07 25.52 8.35
N ILE A 470 -28.07 25.49 7.47
CA ILE A 470 -26.97 26.48 7.44
C ILE A 470 -27.50 27.90 7.22
N SER A 471 -28.42 28.08 6.27
CA SER A 471 -29.04 29.37 6.00
C SER A 471 -29.70 29.95 7.25
N GLY A 472 -30.48 29.14 7.96
CA GLY A 472 -31.14 29.53 9.20
C GLY A 472 -30.15 29.95 10.29
N LEU A 473 -29.11 29.15 10.52
CA LEU A 473 -28.10 29.45 11.54
C LEU A 473 -27.29 30.72 11.20
N CYS A 474 -26.79 30.83 9.97
CA CYS A 474 -26.03 32.01 9.51
C CYS A 474 -26.84 33.29 9.69
N SER A 475 -28.15 33.24 9.43
CA SER A 475 -29.03 34.41 9.50
C SER A 475 -29.06 35.07 10.88
N TYR A 476 -28.86 34.34 11.98
CA TYR A 476 -28.78 34.95 13.31
C TYR A 476 -27.60 35.93 13.46
N PHE A 477 -26.56 35.80 12.63
CA PHE A 477 -25.32 36.58 12.71
C PHE A 477 -25.27 37.76 11.74
N PHE A 478 -26.33 38.00 10.97
CA PHE A 478 -26.43 39.14 10.06
C PHE A 478 -27.69 39.96 10.34
N ASP A 479 -27.64 41.25 9.98
CA ASP A 479 -28.79 42.14 10.12
C ASP A 479 -29.87 41.78 9.08
N GLY A 480 -31.15 41.98 9.43
CA GLY A 480 -32.29 41.54 8.62
C GLY A 480 -32.72 42.53 7.54
N ASP A 481 -32.02 43.66 7.38
CA ASP A 481 -32.34 44.71 6.41
C ASP A 481 -31.94 44.33 4.98
N LYS A 482 -31.02 43.36 4.80
CA LYS A 482 -30.56 42.88 3.50
C LYS A 482 -30.35 41.38 3.50
N GLN A 483 -30.76 40.73 2.42
CA GLN A 483 -30.35 39.35 2.15
C GLN A 483 -28.89 39.30 1.74
N ILE A 484 -28.16 38.34 2.29
CA ILE A 484 -26.74 38.12 2.03
C ILE A 484 -26.60 36.77 1.35
N VAL A 485 -25.82 36.72 0.27
CA VAL A 485 -25.41 35.48 -0.37
C VAL A 485 -24.41 34.79 0.55
N LEU A 486 -24.85 33.70 1.17
CA LEU A 486 -24.05 32.89 2.08
C LEU A 486 -23.13 31.99 1.28
N ASP A 487 -23.66 31.30 0.28
CA ASP A 487 -22.90 30.51 -0.69
C ASP A 487 -23.59 30.40 -2.05
N ARG A 488 -22.89 29.86 -3.06
CA ARG A 488 -23.49 29.47 -4.33
C ARG A 488 -23.19 28.00 -4.55
N ILE A 489 -24.23 27.19 -4.67
CA ILE A 489 -24.11 25.74 -4.72
C ILE A 489 -24.41 25.32 -6.14
N TYR A 490 -23.44 24.70 -6.80
CA TYR A 490 -23.63 24.02 -8.07
C TYR A 490 -24.27 22.66 -7.82
N ASP A 491 -25.28 22.33 -8.61
CA ASP A 491 -26.00 21.06 -8.61
C ASP A 491 -25.80 20.37 -9.96
N ARG A 492 -25.13 19.21 -9.95
CA ARG A 492 -24.75 18.49 -11.18
C ARG A 492 -25.97 17.95 -11.94
N PRO A 493 -26.94 17.25 -11.33
CA PRO A 493 -28.14 16.77 -12.01
C PRO A 493 -28.92 17.84 -12.77
N SER A 494 -29.15 19.02 -12.18
CA SER A 494 -29.85 20.11 -12.88
C SER A 494 -28.92 20.98 -13.74
N ASN A 495 -27.60 20.84 -13.56
CA ASN A 495 -26.58 21.70 -14.14
C ASN A 495 -26.85 23.20 -13.87
N THR A 496 -27.28 23.52 -12.64
CA THR A 496 -27.57 24.89 -12.21
C THR A 496 -26.80 25.27 -10.96
N THR A 497 -26.56 26.57 -10.79
CA THR A 497 -26.01 27.12 -9.55
C THR A 497 -27.11 27.91 -8.85
N LYS A 498 -27.33 27.62 -7.56
CA LYS A 498 -28.31 28.31 -6.72
C LYS A 498 -27.61 29.09 -5.61
N ASP A 499 -28.10 30.28 -5.34
CA ASP A 499 -27.61 31.08 -4.20
C ASP A 499 -28.24 30.57 -2.91
N LEU A 500 -27.39 30.20 -1.94
CA LEU A 500 -27.77 30.00 -0.55
C LEU A 500 -27.83 31.39 0.11
N LEU A 501 -29.01 31.82 0.55
CA LEU A 501 -29.25 33.18 1.06
C LEU A 501 -29.55 33.17 2.56
N THR A 502 -29.34 34.30 3.25
CA THR A 502 -29.93 34.52 4.58
C THR A 502 -31.46 34.58 4.53
N LEU A 503 -32.11 34.12 5.59
CA LEU A 503 -33.54 34.25 5.82
C LEU A 503 -33.89 35.68 6.26
N SER A 504 -35.01 36.21 5.78
CA SER A 504 -35.55 37.51 6.19
C SER A 504 -36.17 37.47 7.58
N GLU A 505 -36.90 36.39 7.88
CA GLU A 505 -37.59 36.16 9.15
C GLU A 505 -36.93 35.01 9.93
N LEU A 506 -36.88 35.15 11.26
CA LEU A 506 -36.31 34.17 12.17
C LEU A 506 -37.16 34.05 13.42
N THR A 507 -37.18 32.86 14.03
CA THR A 507 -37.67 32.68 15.39
C THR A 507 -36.66 33.30 16.37
N GLY A 508 -37.08 34.21 17.23
CA GLY A 508 -36.19 34.89 18.19
C GLY A 508 -35.40 36.08 17.61
N ARG A 509 -34.46 36.61 18.42
CA ARG A 509 -33.69 37.83 18.08
C ARG A 509 -32.45 37.51 17.26
N ARG A 510 -32.04 38.40 16.35
CA ARG A 510 -30.72 38.31 15.71
C ARG A 510 -29.63 38.71 16.70
N TYR A 511 -28.47 38.05 16.63
CA TYR A 511 -27.24 38.51 17.29
C TYR A 511 -26.70 39.77 16.61
N GLY A 512 -26.98 39.88 15.30
CA GLY A 512 -26.62 41.01 14.45
C GLY A 512 -25.19 40.96 13.93
N SER A 513 -24.87 41.89 13.04
CA SER A 513 -23.59 41.92 12.33
C SER A 513 -22.41 42.48 13.14
N LYS A 514 -22.69 43.23 14.22
CA LYS A 514 -21.68 44.05 14.93
C LYS A 514 -20.92 43.33 16.03
N LYS A 515 -21.58 42.40 16.74
CA LYS A 515 -20.99 41.70 17.88
C LYS A 515 -19.92 40.70 17.42
N THR A 516 -18.86 40.53 18.19
CA THR A 516 -17.76 39.63 17.83
C THR A 516 -18.22 38.17 17.85
N VAL A 517 -17.82 37.40 16.82
CA VAL A 517 -18.04 35.95 16.73
C VAL A 517 -16.70 35.26 16.50
N ILE A 518 -16.41 34.25 17.32
CA ILE A 518 -15.25 33.36 17.21
C ILE A 518 -15.80 31.94 17.02
N ILE A 519 -15.22 31.17 16.10
CA ILE A 519 -15.56 29.75 15.90
C ILE A 519 -14.33 28.90 16.19
N LEU A 520 -14.52 27.84 16.96
CA LEU A 520 -13.48 26.87 17.29
C LEU A 520 -13.59 25.63 16.40
N THR A 521 -12.48 25.19 15.82
CA THR A 521 -12.43 24.05 14.89
C THR A 521 -11.39 23.00 15.31
N SER A 522 -11.58 21.77 14.87
CA SER A 522 -10.60 20.68 14.97
C SER A 522 -10.58 19.85 13.67
N GLY A 523 -9.67 18.87 13.58
CA GLY A 523 -9.71 17.86 12.51
C GLY A 523 -10.99 17.00 12.46
N ALA A 524 -11.84 17.03 13.49
CA ALA A 524 -13.14 16.35 13.50
C ALA A 524 -14.27 17.21 12.87
N THR A 525 -14.11 18.54 12.82
CA THR A 525 -15.10 19.44 12.23
C THR A 525 -15.31 19.06 10.76
N SER A 526 -16.52 18.63 10.39
CA SER A 526 -16.79 18.07 9.05
C SER A 526 -18.14 18.45 8.43
N GLY A 527 -18.27 18.34 7.10
CA GLY A 527 -19.52 18.46 6.36
C GLY A 527 -20.20 19.83 6.50
N ALA A 528 -21.49 19.86 6.84
CA ALA A 528 -22.24 21.11 7.05
C ALA A 528 -21.57 22.09 8.05
N ALA A 529 -20.82 21.59 9.04
CA ALA A 529 -20.06 22.44 9.95
C ALA A 529 -18.90 23.15 9.25
N GLU A 530 -18.26 22.49 8.28
CA GLU A 530 -17.22 23.11 7.46
C GLU A 530 -17.82 24.18 6.56
N GLU A 531 -18.92 23.90 5.87
CA GLU A 531 -19.60 24.91 5.05
C GLU A 531 -19.98 26.15 5.89
N PHE A 532 -20.54 25.97 7.09
CA PHE A 532 -20.81 27.08 8.02
C PHE A 532 -19.53 27.86 8.38
N VAL A 533 -18.44 27.17 8.75
CA VAL A 533 -17.15 27.80 9.05
C VAL A 533 -16.61 28.56 7.84
N PHE A 534 -16.71 27.97 6.65
CA PHE A 534 -16.25 28.53 5.38
C PHE A 534 -17.01 29.81 5.06
N ILE A 535 -18.34 29.80 5.14
CA ILE A 535 -19.20 30.96 4.92
C ILE A 535 -18.84 32.08 5.90
N MET A 536 -18.78 31.77 7.20
CA MET A 536 -18.52 32.75 8.25
C MET A 536 -17.11 33.34 8.15
N LYS A 537 -16.13 32.54 7.71
CA LYS A 537 -14.76 32.98 7.43
C LYS A 537 -14.67 33.84 6.17
N ARG A 538 -15.24 33.38 5.05
CA ARG A 538 -15.19 34.06 3.74
C ARG A 538 -15.86 35.43 3.79
N LEU A 539 -17.01 35.53 4.47
CA LEU A 539 -17.72 36.80 4.67
C LEU A 539 -17.07 37.70 5.74
N GLY A 540 -15.96 37.26 6.36
CA GLY A 540 -15.27 38.01 7.41
C GLY A 540 -16.09 38.17 8.68
N ARG A 541 -17.14 37.35 8.87
CA ARG A 541 -18.09 37.46 9.98
C ARG A 541 -17.52 36.86 11.27
N ALA A 542 -16.70 35.82 11.18
CA ALA A 542 -16.11 35.17 12.34
C ALA A 542 -14.58 35.02 12.26
N MET A 543 -13.94 35.09 13.42
CA MET A 543 -12.55 34.64 13.62
C MET A 543 -12.55 33.13 13.84
N ILE A 544 -11.61 32.40 13.24
CA ILE A 544 -11.54 30.94 13.31
C ILE A 544 -10.26 30.55 14.07
N ILE A 545 -10.38 29.75 15.12
CA ILE A 545 -9.27 29.38 16.01
C ILE A 545 -9.29 27.87 16.22
N GLY A 546 -8.15 27.20 16.10
CA GLY A 546 -8.06 25.76 16.32
C GLY A 546 -7.23 25.09 15.25
N GLU A 547 -7.64 23.91 14.82
CA GLU A 547 -6.94 23.14 13.78
C GLU A 547 -7.64 23.29 12.42
N PRO A 548 -6.98 22.93 11.31
CA PRO A 548 -7.65 22.72 10.03
C PRO A 548 -8.80 21.72 10.17
N THR A 549 -9.93 22.00 9.50
CA THR A 549 -11.07 21.08 9.48
C THR A 549 -10.79 19.85 8.61
N ARG A 550 -11.71 18.87 8.60
CA ARG A 550 -11.47 17.53 8.04
C ARG A 550 -11.23 17.49 6.52
N GLY A 551 -11.82 18.43 5.78
CA GLY A 551 -11.89 18.41 4.32
C GLY A 551 -12.93 17.41 3.83
N GLY A 552 -14.17 17.55 4.30
CA GLY A 552 -15.31 16.79 3.83
C GLY A 552 -15.85 17.28 2.48
N CYS A 553 -17.12 17.02 2.24
CA CYS A 553 -17.84 17.38 1.03
C CYS A 553 -19.29 17.72 1.41
N HIS A 554 -20.05 18.23 0.43
CA HIS A 554 -21.51 18.23 0.52
C HIS A 554 -22.05 16.79 0.63
N PRO A 555 -23.18 16.57 1.33
CA PRO A 555 -23.75 15.23 1.47
C PRO A 555 -23.89 14.51 0.11
N PRO A 556 -23.24 13.35 -0.08
CA PRO A 556 -23.28 12.62 -1.33
C PRO A 556 -24.59 11.85 -1.50
N GLU A 557 -24.94 11.55 -2.74
CA GLU A 557 -26.02 10.63 -3.07
C GLU A 557 -25.50 9.20 -3.29
N THR A 558 -26.37 8.22 -3.08
CA THR A 558 -26.03 6.80 -3.24
C THR A 558 -26.56 6.29 -4.58
N PHE A 559 -25.66 5.77 -5.41
CA PHE A 559 -25.97 5.22 -6.73
C PHE A 559 -25.66 3.73 -6.79
N ARG A 560 -26.57 2.93 -7.34
CA ARG A 560 -26.34 1.49 -7.55
C ARG A 560 -25.49 1.27 -8.80
N VAL A 561 -24.46 0.42 -8.71
CA VAL A 561 -23.58 0.10 -9.85
C VAL A 561 -24.17 -1.03 -10.69
N GLY A 562 -24.65 -0.70 -11.89
CA GLY A 562 -25.30 -1.65 -12.78
C GLY A 562 -26.44 -2.41 -12.10
N GLU A 563 -26.56 -3.70 -12.39
CA GLU A 563 -27.51 -4.62 -11.72
C GLU A 563 -26.93 -5.33 -10.49
N SER A 564 -25.77 -4.88 -9.99
CA SER A 564 -25.11 -5.49 -8.84
C SER A 564 -25.71 -5.04 -7.50
N ASP A 565 -25.20 -5.55 -6.40
CA ASP A 565 -25.46 -5.08 -5.04
C ASP A 565 -24.36 -4.15 -4.52
N MET A 566 -23.56 -3.56 -5.41
CA MET A 566 -22.58 -2.52 -5.11
C MET A 566 -23.18 -1.12 -5.26
N PHE A 567 -22.73 -0.19 -4.43
CA PHE A 567 -23.17 1.19 -4.45
C PHE A 567 -22.00 2.17 -4.38
N LEU A 568 -22.15 3.33 -5.00
CA LEU A 568 -21.24 4.46 -4.92
C LEU A 568 -21.88 5.60 -4.13
N SER A 569 -21.08 6.22 -3.28
CA SER A 569 -21.34 7.53 -2.67
C SER A 569 -20.74 8.58 -3.60
N ILE A 570 -21.57 9.38 -4.26
CA ILE A 570 -21.14 10.39 -5.24
C ILE A 570 -21.59 11.78 -4.77
N PRO A 571 -20.66 12.71 -4.47
CA PRO A 571 -21.00 14.10 -4.26
C PRO A 571 -21.55 14.71 -5.55
N ILE A 572 -22.82 15.14 -5.53
CA ILE A 572 -23.49 15.74 -6.70
C ILE A 572 -23.56 17.28 -6.62
N HIS A 573 -23.18 17.83 -5.47
CA HIS A 573 -23.13 19.27 -5.20
C HIS A 573 -21.72 19.73 -4.86
N HIS A 574 -21.38 20.96 -5.22
CA HIS A 574 -20.20 21.64 -4.69
C HIS A 574 -20.44 23.15 -4.52
N SER A 575 -19.72 23.75 -3.59
CA SER A 575 -19.65 25.20 -3.43
C SER A 575 -18.89 25.82 -4.61
N ASP A 576 -19.42 26.89 -5.19
CA ASP A 576 -18.80 27.63 -6.28
C ASP A 576 -17.45 28.21 -5.84
N ASN A 577 -16.40 27.81 -6.55
CA ASN A 577 -15.01 28.17 -6.28
C ASN A 577 -14.46 29.22 -7.26
N ALA A 578 -15.29 29.82 -8.11
CA ALA A 578 -14.87 30.85 -9.07
C ALA A 578 -14.17 32.06 -8.41
N HIS A 579 -14.32 32.23 -7.10
CA HIS A 579 -13.79 33.35 -6.32
C HIS A 579 -12.74 32.94 -5.25
N GLY A 580 -12.26 31.69 -5.24
CA GLY A 580 -11.21 31.27 -4.29
C GLY A 580 -11.13 29.76 -4.04
N ALA A 581 -10.29 29.37 -3.07
CA ALA A 581 -10.14 27.98 -2.69
C ALA A 581 -11.45 27.40 -2.11
N SER A 582 -11.81 26.20 -2.59
CA SER A 582 -12.92 25.40 -2.08
C SER A 582 -12.57 24.78 -0.72
N TRP A 583 -13.57 24.55 0.13
CA TRP A 583 -13.39 23.91 1.45
C TRP A 583 -13.40 22.39 1.34
N GLU A 584 -14.03 21.86 0.29
CA GLU A 584 -14.18 20.45 0.01
C GLU A 584 -12.81 19.77 -0.23
N GLY A 585 -12.63 18.58 0.34
CA GLY A 585 -11.41 17.77 0.23
C GLY A 585 -10.18 18.30 1.02
N ALA A 586 -10.00 19.62 1.09
CA ALA A 586 -8.84 20.26 1.73
C ALA A 586 -9.08 20.63 3.21
N GLY A 587 -10.31 21.05 3.54
CA GLY A 587 -10.65 21.60 4.84
C GLY A 587 -10.24 23.06 4.98
N ILE A 588 -10.67 23.68 6.07
CA ILE A 588 -10.58 25.12 6.28
C ILE A 588 -9.47 25.41 7.28
N ALA A 589 -8.42 26.07 6.82
CA ALA A 589 -7.37 26.55 7.71
C ALA A 589 -7.93 27.58 8.71
N PRO A 590 -7.60 27.50 10.01
CA PRO A 590 -7.97 28.51 11.00
C PRO A 590 -7.22 29.82 10.72
N HIS A 591 -7.75 30.94 11.23
CA HIS A 591 -7.00 32.21 11.23
C HIS A 591 -5.86 32.17 12.25
N ILE A 592 -6.09 31.49 13.38
CA ILE A 592 -5.12 31.31 14.46
C ILE A 592 -4.97 29.81 14.71
N PRO A 593 -3.92 29.18 14.13
CA PRO A 593 -3.69 27.76 14.28
C PRO A 593 -3.17 27.44 15.69
N VAL A 594 -3.91 26.61 16.41
CA VAL A 594 -3.56 26.05 17.72
C VAL A 594 -4.16 24.65 17.83
N SER A 595 -3.73 23.82 18.77
CA SER A 595 -4.40 22.52 18.98
C SER A 595 -5.87 22.72 19.40
N ALA A 596 -6.72 21.74 19.09
CA ALA A 596 -8.13 21.79 19.46
C ALA A 596 -8.31 22.08 20.96
N ASP A 597 -7.49 21.48 21.83
CA ASP A 597 -7.51 21.69 23.29
C ASP A 597 -7.18 23.12 23.70
N ALA A 598 -6.25 23.78 23.00
CA ALA A 598 -5.84 25.14 23.29
C ALA A 598 -6.83 26.20 22.77
N ALA A 599 -7.64 25.87 21.76
CA ALA A 599 -8.47 26.82 21.02
C ALA A 599 -9.39 27.66 21.90
N LEU A 600 -10.07 27.05 22.89
CA LEU A 600 -10.98 27.77 23.78
C LEU A 600 -10.23 28.77 24.68
N ASN A 601 -9.07 28.38 25.23
CA ASN A 601 -8.27 29.27 26.08
C ASN A 601 -7.67 30.42 25.25
N THR A 602 -7.23 30.12 24.03
CA THR A 602 -6.77 31.13 23.07
C THR A 602 -7.87 32.13 22.74
N ALA A 603 -9.11 31.67 22.50
CA ALA A 603 -10.26 32.53 22.25
C ALA A 603 -10.59 33.43 23.45
N LYS A 604 -10.62 32.87 24.68
CA LYS A 604 -10.86 33.63 25.93
C LYS A 604 -9.81 34.73 26.15
N GLY A 605 -8.56 34.50 25.74
CA GLY A 605 -7.47 35.49 25.87
C GLY A 605 -7.58 36.70 24.93
N MET A 606 -8.47 36.67 23.94
CA MET A 606 -8.67 37.79 23.00
C MET A 606 -9.67 38.79 23.60
N LYS A 607 -9.17 39.76 24.39
CA LYS A 607 -9.99 40.88 24.89
C LYS A 607 -10.76 41.55 23.74
N GLY A 608 -12.09 41.66 23.88
CA GLY A 608 -13.03 42.13 22.85
C GLY A 608 -12.85 43.55 22.31
N GLY A 609 -11.81 44.29 22.72
CA GLY A 609 -11.53 45.66 22.26
C GLY A 609 -10.44 45.80 21.17
N ASN A 610 -9.62 44.78 20.89
CA ASN A 610 -8.42 44.92 20.03
C ASN A 610 -8.38 43.99 18.80
N LEU A 611 -9.52 43.59 18.25
CA LEU A 611 -9.55 42.77 17.02
C LEU A 611 -9.12 43.54 15.74
N GLY A 612 -9.11 44.88 15.77
CA GLY A 612 -8.67 45.71 14.63
C GLY A 612 -7.15 45.90 14.53
N GLU A 613 -6.45 46.17 15.64
CA GLU A 613 -5.02 46.50 15.63
C GLU A 613 -4.10 45.26 15.62
N LYS A 614 -4.54 44.13 16.20
CA LYS A 614 -3.72 42.90 16.24
C LYS A 614 -3.69 42.15 14.90
N LYS A 615 -4.54 42.50 13.93
CA LYS A 615 -4.50 41.97 12.56
C LYS A 615 -3.16 42.25 11.86
N LEU A 616 -2.49 43.38 12.16
CA LEU A 616 -1.21 43.73 11.54
C LEU A 616 0.00 43.23 12.33
N THR A 617 -0.02 43.34 13.67
CA THR A 617 1.16 43.02 14.50
C THR A 617 1.44 41.52 14.58
N HIS A 618 0.40 40.67 14.66
CA HIS A 618 0.61 39.22 14.70
C HIS A 618 0.95 38.64 13.32
N PHE A 619 0.36 39.19 12.25
CA PHE A 619 0.65 38.80 10.86
C PHE A 619 2.08 39.16 10.44
N LEU A 620 2.60 40.32 10.88
CA LEU A 620 4.00 40.73 10.66
C LEU A 620 4.99 39.91 11.50
N LEU A 621 4.70 39.62 12.77
CA LEU A 621 5.60 38.80 13.61
C LEU A 621 5.67 37.33 13.15
N HIS A 622 4.59 36.79 12.57
CA HIS A 622 4.58 35.41 12.09
C HIS A 622 5.18 35.27 10.67
N MET A 623 5.05 36.28 9.80
CA MET A 623 5.78 36.31 8.52
C MET A 623 7.30 36.36 8.73
N VAL A 624 7.76 37.09 9.76
CA VAL A 624 9.19 37.17 10.10
C VAL A 624 9.69 35.87 10.75
N ARG A 625 8.84 35.12 11.46
CA ARG A 625 9.20 33.83 12.09
C ARG A 625 9.13 32.62 11.17
N ASN A 626 8.33 32.66 10.10
CA ASN A 626 8.16 31.53 9.16
C ASN A 626 8.98 31.65 7.86
N LEU A 627 9.94 32.57 7.79
CA LEU A 627 11.02 32.48 6.81
C LEU A 627 12.04 31.43 7.30
N THR A 628 11.73 30.16 7.10
CA THR A 628 12.77 29.13 7.10
C THR A 628 13.49 29.14 5.74
N PRO A 629 14.83 29.13 5.71
CA PRO A 629 15.55 28.93 4.45
C PRO A 629 15.32 27.50 3.96
N ALA A 630 15.16 27.35 2.64
CA ALA A 630 15.10 26.05 1.97
C ALA A 630 16.32 25.18 2.36
N PRO A 631 16.17 23.84 2.44
CA PRO A 631 17.29 22.97 2.80
C PRO A 631 18.39 23.02 1.75
N LEU A 632 19.60 23.35 2.19
CA LEU A 632 20.83 23.24 1.39
C LEU A 632 21.21 21.75 1.30
N LEU A 633 21.25 21.22 0.08
CA LEU A 633 21.92 19.95 -0.25
C LEU A 633 23.44 20.07 0.03
N PRO A 634 24.13 18.99 0.41
CA PRO A 634 25.54 19.05 0.78
C PRO A 634 26.43 19.14 -0.48
N ALA A 635 27.20 20.21 -0.60
CA ALA A 635 28.29 20.31 -1.57
C ALA A 635 29.62 19.86 -0.92
N ARG A 636 30.23 18.80 -1.45
CA ARG A 636 31.66 18.50 -1.27
C ARG A 636 32.48 19.38 -2.22
N SER A 637 33.64 19.78 -1.72
CA SER A 637 34.58 20.77 -2.26
C SER A 637 35.43 20.29 -3.45
N GLN A 638 35.65 21.17 -4.44
CA GLN A 638 36.95 21.78 -4.85
C GLN A 638 37.01 22.08 -6.36
N GLY A 639 37.43 23.31 -6.73
CA GLY A 639 38.17 23.55 -7.98
C GLY A 639 37.71 24.66 -8.95
N SER A 640 38.34 25.83 -8.85
CA SER A 640 38.73 26.83 -9.90
C SER A 640 37.70 27.59 -10.78
N ILE A 641 37.57 28.89 -10.45
CA ILE A 641 37.67 30.13 -11.28
C ILE A 641 37.20 30.09 -12.76
N SER A 642 36.21 30.91 -13.12
CA SER A 642 36.38 32.06 -14.04
C SER A 642 35.12 32.94 -14.18
N SER A 643 35.37 34.21 -14.48
CA SER A 643 34.48 35.36 -14.59
C SER A 643 33.51 35.33 -15.76
N GLY A 644 32.29 35.88 -15.59
CA GLY A 644 31.52 36.44 -16.71
C GLY A 644 29.99 36.41 -16.59
N SER A 645 29.40 37.53 -16.17
CA SER A 645 28.11 38.09 -16.63
C SER A 645 26.74 37.43 -16.33
N VAL A 646 25.99 38.14 -15.46
CA VAL A 646 24.57 38.56 -15.60
C VAL A 646 23.45 37.49 -15.58
N CYS A 647 22.76 37.37 -14.44
CA CYS A 647 21.29 37.49 -14.32
C CYS A 647 20.80 37.36 -12.86
N ALA A 648 20.73 38.47 -12.13
CA ALA A 648 19.98 38.55 -10.87
C ALA A 648 19.43 39.97 -10.66
N LEU A 649 18.50 40.37 -11.53
CA LEU A 649 17.69 41.58 -11.31
C LEU A 649 16.30 41.42 -11.92
N ARG A 650 15.45 40.61 -11.29
CA ARG A 650 13.99 40.63 -11.52
C ARG A 650 13.18 40.04 -10.37
N LEU A 651 13.52 40.40 -9.12
CA LEU A 651 12.64 40.16 -7.97
C LEU A 651 12.67 41.29 -6.94
N HIS A 652 12.81 42.54 -7.39
CA HIS A 652 12.82 43.72 -6.50
C HIS A 652 11.94 44.89 -6.96
N ILE A 653 11.10 44.72 -7.99
CA ILE A 653 10.19 45.78 -8.49
C ILE A 653 8.69 45.43 -8.35
N LYS A 654 8.31 44.23 -7.89
CA LYS A 654 6.88 43.90 -7.65
C LYS A 654 6.40 44.10 -6.20
N LEU A 655 7.30 44.19 -5.22
CA LEU A 655 6.93 44.38 -3.80
C LEU A 655 6.69 45.84 -3.42
N ILE A 656 7.26 46.81 -4.14
CA ILE A 656 7.05 48.25 -3.86
C ILE A 656 5.73 48.77 -4.45
N ALA A 657 5.19 48.14 -5.50
CA ALA A 657 3.92 48.54 -6.13
C ALA A 657 2.67 48.17 -5.29
N LEU A 658 2.71 47.09 -4.50
CA LEU A 658 1.61 46.74 -3.59
C LEU A 658 1.56 47.63 -2.33
N TYR A 659 2.69 48.21 -1.93
CA TYR A 659 2.77 49.04 -0.74
C TYR A 659 2.16 50.44 -0.94
N ASN A 660 2.34 51.04 -2.13
CA ASN A 660 1.84 52.41 -2.40
C ASN A 660 0.34 52.50 -2.73
N THR A 661 -0.30 51.41 -3.16
CA THR A 661 -1.73 51.42 -3.52
C THR A 661 -2.64 51.29 -2.29
N THR A 662 -2.11 50.73 -1.20
CA THR A 662 -2.87 50.47 0.04
C THR A 662 -2.83 51.67 1.01
N PHE A 663 -1.79 52.51 0.93
CA PHE A 663 -1.63 53.66 1.83
C PHE A 663 -2.42 54.91 1.37
N ALA A 664 -2.67 55.07 0.06
CA ALA A 664 -3.37 56.24 -0.48
C ALA A 664 -4.90 56.25 -0.21
N ARG A 665 -5.49 55.15 0.24
CA ARG A 665 -6.93 55.06 0.59
C ARG A 665 -7.25 55.38 2.05
N PHE A 666 -6.24 55.64 2.88
CA PHE A 666 -6.41 55.82 4.34
C PHE A 666 -6.23 57.28 4.81
N GLN A 667 -6.07 58.24 3.90
CA GLN A 667 -5.71 59.63 4.24
C GLN A 667 -6.75 60.70 3.85
N GLU A 668 -7.99 60.34 3.50
CA GLU A 668 -9.05 61.31 3.16
C GLU A 668 -9.96 61.72 4.34
N ASP A 669 -9.90 61.05 5.48
CA ASP A 669 -10.66 61.44 6.67
C ASP A 669 -9.71 61.82 7.81
N LEU A 670 -9.47 63.13 7.99
CA LEU A 670 -9.31 63.86 9.28
C LEU A 670 -8.65 65.24 9.06
N ALA A 671 -9.43 66.31 9.20
CA ALA A 671 -8.97 67.71 9.22
C ALA A 671 -8.39 68.13 10.59
N PRO A 672 -7.55 69.19 10.68
CA PRO A 672 -6.56 69.33 11.75
C PRO A 672 -6.95 70.32 12.86
N ARG A 673 -6.38 70.13 14.06
CA ARG A 673 -6.13 71.23 15.02
C ARG A 673 -4.69 71.15 15.61
N PRO A 674 -3.98 72.28 15.75
CA PRO A 674 -2.54 72.35 16.05
C PRO A 674 -2.28 72.61 17.55
N PHE A 675 -1.06 72.38 18.08
CA PHE A 675 -0.38 73.26 19.06
C PHE A 675 1.08 72.80 19.36
N PHE A 676 2.04 73.69 19.04
CA PHE A 676 3.42 73.96 19.59
C PHE A 676 4.57 72.92 19.46
N LYS A 677 5.62 73.19 18.64
CA LYS A 677 6.87 74.01 18.78
C LYS A 677 8.06 73.22 19.39
N SER A 678 9.03 72.79 18.57
CA SER A 678 10.36 73.40 18.28
C SER A 678 11.40 73.13 19.40
N THR A 679 12.64 72.64 19.23
CA THR A 679 13.73 72.97 18.27
C THR A 679 14.96 72.05 18.47
N GLN A 680 15.74 71.86 17.37
CA GLN A 680 17.22 71.73 17.20
C GLN A 680 18.05 70.58 17.82
N GLU A 681 18.70 69.76 16.95
CA GLU A 681 20.17 69.67 16.65
C GLU A 681 20.89 68.73 17.64
N GLU A 682 21.62 67.67 17.28
CA GLU A 682 22.78 67.59 16.39
C GLU A 682 23.12 66.10 16.03
N THR A 683 24.01 65.94 15.05
CA THR A 683 24.56 64.74 14.38
C THR A 683 25.35 63.72 15.23
N GLY A 684 25.41 62.45 14.81
CA GLY A 684 26.51 61.53 15.20
C GLY A 684 26.23 60.03 15.02
N ALA A 685 27.21 59.30 14.47
CA ALA A 685 27.13 57.94 13.92
C ALA A 685 27.21 56.77 14.94
N CYS A 686 26.88 55.56 14.44
CA CYS A 686 27.28 54.19 14.81
C CYS A 686 27.81 53.87 16.22
N TRP A 687 27.31 52.80 16.83
CA TRP A 687 27.96 51.47 16.88
C TRP A 687 27.16 50.53 17.80
N ILE A 688 26.96 49.29 17.34
CA ILE A 688 26.46 48.16 18.13
C ILE A 688 27.66 47.53 18.86
N ALA A 689 27.58 47.41 20.17
CA ALA A 689 28.37 46.44 20.94
C ALA A 689 27.65 46.06 22.25
N LEU A 690 27.54 44.74 22.44
CA LEU A 690 27.06 44.03 23.63
C LEU A 690 28.00 44.25 24.84
N PHE A 691 27.47 44.25 26.07
CA PHE A 691 28.11 43.61 27.24
C PHE A 691 27.13 43.28 28.39
N HIS A 692 27.16 41.99 28.74
CA HIS A 692 26.95 41.22 29.99
C HIS A 692 26.45 41.82 31.34
N GLU A 693 25.62 40.99 32.00
CA GLU A 693 25.56 40.63 33.46
C GLU A 693 25.22 41.71 34.52
N THR A 694 24.23 41.57 35.42
CA THR A 694 24.08 40.54 36.46
C THR A 694 22.77 40.69 37.28
N SER A 695 22.32 39.56 37.87
CA SER A 695 21.57 39.41 39.15
C SER A 695 20.05 39.59 39.22
N PHE A 696 19.31 38.51 39.51
CA PHE A 696 18.58 38.32 40.78
C PHE A 696 18.24 36.84 41.06
N LYS A 697 18.26 36.49 42.34
CA LYS A 697 18.16 35.16 42.96
C LYS A 697 16.72 34.64 43.13
N GLY A 698 16.56 33.30 43.06
CA GLY A 698 15.87 32.50 44.08
C GLY A 698 14.42 32.05 43.85
N CYS A 699 14.23 30.75 43.54
CA CYS A 699 13.35 29.80 44.25
C CYS A 699 13.59 28.37 43.72
N GLU A 700 13.75 27.41 44.65
CA GLU A 700 14.09 26.00 44.42
C GLU A 700 12.83 25.08 44.42
N TRP A 701 12.74 24.19 43.41
CA TRP A 701 12.42 22.73 43.35
C TRP A 701 11.23 22.10 44.16
N PRO A 702 10.63 20.91 43.80
CA PRO A 702 11.28 19.79 43.06
C PRO A 702 10.43 18.81 42.15
N PHE A 703 11.18 17.94 41.43
CA PHE A 703 10.90 16.60 40.83
C PHE A 703 9.81 16.45 39.72
N ALA A 704 9.93 15.66 38.63
CA ALA A 704 10.95 14.72 38.10
C ALA A 704 10.67 14.37 36.61
N SER A 705 11.74 14.06 35.86
CA SER A 705 11.85 13.08 34.75
C SER A 705 11.03 13.24 33.45
N LEU A 706 11.68 13.55 32.31
CA LEU A 706 12.27 12.56 31.36
C LEU A 706 12.68 13.27 30.05
N MET A 707 13.98 13.44 29.80
CA MET A 707 14.56 13.61 28.45
C MET A 707 16.03 13.16 28.53
N ILE A 708 16.35 11.99 27.99
CA ILE A 708 17.72 11.56 27.71
C ILE A 708 17.96 11.78 26.22
N GLY A 709 18.90 12.69 25.94
CA GLY A 709 19.49 12.92 24.63
C GLY A 709 20.69 12.02 24.37
N ALA A 710 21.04 11.96 23.09
CA ALA A 710 22.01 11.06 22.48
C ALA A 710 23.49 11.49 22.60
N PHE A 711 24.35 10.50 22.32
CA PHE A 711 25.79 10.51 21.94
C PHE A 711 26.87 10.70 23.02
N ALA A 712 27.66 9.64 23.30
CA ALA A 712 29.00 9.41 22.73
C ALA A 712 29.78 8.26 23.41
N SER A 713 30.81 7.73 22.69
CA SER A 713 31.97 6.88 23.12
C SER A 713 31.85 5.36 22.85
N ALA A 714 32.80 4.62 22.27
CA ALA A 714 34.09 4.90 21.61
C ALA A 714 34.66 3.57 21.03
N ARG A 715 35.46 3.63 19.95
CA ARG A 715 36.90 3.21 19.87
C ARG A 715 37.36 2.90 18.42
N ALA A 716 38.46 3.56 18.05
CA ALA A 716 39.49 3.09 17.09
C ALA A 716 40.50 2.21 17.87
N GLU A 717 41.19 1.21 17.31
CA GLU A 717 42.43 1.14 16.50
C GLU A 717 42.74 -0.40 16.44
N GLU A 718 43.33 -1.06 15.42
CA GLU A 718 44.72 -1.01 14.96
C GLU A 718 44.93 -2.02 13.77
N ASP A 719 45.73 -1.61 12.78
CA ASP A 719 46.81 -2.31 12.04
C ASP A 719 46.67 -3.40 10.93
N VAL A 720 47.23 -3.00 9.76
CA VAL A 720 48.25 -3.65 8.87
C VAL A 720 47.83 -4.82 7.95
N GLU A 721 47.91 -4.65 6.61
CA GLU A 721 49.05 -5.07 5.75
C GLU A 721 48.80 -4.79 4.23
N GLU A 722 49.91 -4.56 3.51
CA GLU A 722 50.05 -4.17 2.09
C GLU A 722 49.88 -5.33 1.08
N GLU A 723 49.57 -4.95 -0.18
CA GLU A 723 50.17 -5.41 -1.46
C GLU A 723 49.19 -5.81 -2.60
N ARG A 724 49.37 -5.08 -3.72
CA ARG A 724 49.31 -5.49 -5.14
C ARG A 724 47.98 -5.88 -5.78
N SER A 725 47.57 -5.12 -6.81
CA SER A 725 47.84 -5.49 -8.22
C SER A 725 46.92 -4.74 -9.21
N CYS A 726 47.56 -4.19 -10.24
CA CYS A 726 47.07 -3.69 -11.52
C CYS A 726 45.90 -4.47 -12.18
N GLN A 727 45.04 -3.77 -12.94
CA GLN A 727 44.88 -3.80 -14.43
C GLN A 727 43.43 -3.54 -14.93
N GLY A 728 43.32 -2.75 -16.01
CA GLY A 728 42.27 -2.84 -17.06
C GLY A 728 40.94 -2.15 -16.77
N ALA A 729 40.66 -0.95 -17.29
CA ALA A 729 40.15 -0.67 -18.64
C ALA A 729 38.72 -1.20 -18.88
N PHE A 730 37.74 -0.30 -19.00
CA PHE A 730 36.73 -0.36 -20.07
C PHE A 730 36.13 1.03 -20.32
N ASP A 731 36.02 1.31 -21.61
CA ASP A 731 35.70 2.55 -22.29
C ASP A 731 34.23 2.99 -22.16
N LEU A 732 34.03 4.31 -22.14
CA LEU A 732 32.77 4.96 -22.47
C LEU A 732 32.69 5.14 -23.99
N TYR A 733 31.79 4.43 -24.67
CA TYR A 733 31.41 4.75 -26.04
C TYR A 733 30.35 5.85 -26.06
N PHE A 734 30.70 6.95 -26.73
CA PHE A 734 29.77 7.93 -27.29
C PHE A 734 28.96 7.30 -28.42
N VAL A 735 27.66 7.56 -28.47
CA VAL A 735 26.90 7.53 -29.73
C VAL A 735 26.18 8.87 -29.90
N LEU A 736 26.62 9.55 -30.95
CA LEU A 736 26.02 10.71 -31.59
C LEU A 736 24.81 10.24 -32.41
N ASP A 737 23.69 10.98 -32.35
CA ASP A 737 22.60 10.81 -33.29
C ASP A 737 22.58 12.00 -34.27
N ASN A 738 22.72 11.69 -35.56
CA ASN A 738 22.35 12.56 -36.66
C ASN A 738 22.11 11.74 -37.95
N SER A 739 20.83 11.65 -38.30
CA SER A 739 20.24 11.91 -39.63
C SER A 739 20.26 10.86 -40.78
N VAL A 740 19.04 10.45 -41.16
CA VAL A 740 18.36 10.59 -42.48
C VAL A 740 18.72 9.67 -43.67
N GLN A 741 17.70 8.95 -44.17
CA GLN A 741 17.17 8.84 -45.57
C GLN A 741 16.46 7.47 -45.74
N SER A 742 15.41 7.24 -46.53
CA SER A 742 14.48 8.03 -47.36
C SER A 742 13.40 7.05 -47.87
N GLU A 743 12.17 7.48 -48.14
CA GLU A 743 11.40 7.01 -49.32
C GLU A 743 10.25 7.96 -49.67
N PHE A 744 10.14 8.23 -50.96
CA PHE A 744 9.27 9.20 -51.64
C PHE A 744 7.91 8.60 -51.99
N LYS A 745 6.85 9.43 -51.97
CA LYS A 745 5.87 9.55 -53.08
C LYS A 745 5.05 10.84 -52.98
N GLU A 746 5.10 11.62 -54.07
CA GLU A 746 4.23 12.75 -54.45
C GLU A 746 2.77 12.27 -54.59
N ASP A 747 1.70 13.07 -54.58
CA ASP A 747 1.53 14.38 -55.22
C ASP A 747 0.20 15.07 -54.81
N HIS A 748 0.13 16.39 -55.07
CA HIS A 748 -1.04 17.31 -55.15
C HIS A 748 -1.44 18.20 -53.95
N ALA A 749 -1.03 19.47 -54.06
CA ALA A 749 -1.64 20.69 -53.49
C ALA A 749 -2.48 21.41 -54.59
N PRO A 750 -2.99 22.67 -54.45
CA PRO A 750 -3.13 23.53 -53.27
C PRO A 750 -4.50 24.28 -53.19
N GLY A 751 -4.77 24.88 -52.02
CA GLY A 751 -5.81 25.91 -51.82
C GLY A 751 -5.33 26.98 -50.84
N TYR A 752 -5.21 28.21 -51.33
CA TYR A 752 -4.50 29.35 -50.76
C TYR A 752 -5.36 30.27 -49.84
N TYR A 753 -4.63 31.05 -49.03
CA TYR A 753 -4.82 32.50 -48.76
C TYR A 753 -5.55 33.02 -47.47
N THR A 754 -4.69 33.56 -46.59
CA THR A 754 -4.68 34.91 -45.97
C THR A 754 -5.12 35.16 -44.51
N VAL A 755 -4.13 35.66 -43.77
CA VAL A 755 -4.12 36.47 -42.53
C VAL A 755 -4.78 37.85 -42.74
N TRP A 756 -5.46 38.42 -41.73
CA TRP A 756 -5.29 39.80 -41.22
C TRP A 756 -6.16 40.07 -39.96
N LYS A 757 -5.47 40.21 -38.81
CA LYS A 757 -5.55 41.26 -37.77
C LYS A 757 -6.88 41.89 -37.28
N ALA A 758 -6.96 41.89 -35.94
CA ALA A 758 -7.28 42.99 -35.00
C ALA A 758 -8.72 43.18 -34.50
N LEU A 759 -9.00 42.73 -33.27
CA LEU A 759 -9.10 43.56 -32.06
C LEU A 759 -8.90 42.70 -30.81
#